data_AF-A0A9Q9UGC5-F1
#
_entry.id   AF-A0A9Q9UGC5-F1
#
_cell.length_a   1.000
_cell.length_b   1.000
_cell.length_c   1.000
_cell.angle_alpha   90.00
_cell.angle_beta   90.00
_cell.angle_gamma   90.00
#
_symmetry.space_group_name_H-M   'P 1'
#
loop_
_entity.id
_entity.type
_entity.pdbx_description
1 polymer ?
#
loop_
_entity_poly.entity_id
_entity_poly.type
_entity_poly.pdbx_seq_one_letter_code
_entity_poly.pdbx_strand_id
1 'polypeptide(L)'
;MILSFRYRLPDFVNSTEALSDTMSDSTIGQPALRNGSQGYRIPMLINDAAVLREDDTSRHQSFEGGYFQGAGISDCADAVASCSKAFVTWSTTSPTRRRGLLLRLAQVLKNHEHEVRTLMKSEIHCDDEWASIGVTTSIDLIEQTAYLLTAGSMSGTIPHTQPEGSYGLVFTRPLGVVLGIAPWNSPLFLALRAVIAPLATGNTVILKGSELSPRTHYFVAGLFGKAGFPPGVVNFILHRPEDAPEVVGYLIREPAVRKVNFTGSTPVGRSIAEQAGRALKPVLLELGGKNCCIVLKDADIGRAAEAALAGATLNICMSTDLVLVEKDVVDEFRAELTKQLQGKKGSAYRLVGPRSQSRVQALVSDAEAKGSSKSSTEHQIDSNLIPITILDNINSSMDFLRTESFGPCLGIVAVSNGDEAVKIVNDSDYGLSGAIWTRSHYAALELARRLQVGAVHINSSTVHDEATLPHGGTKQSGFGRFGAEWGLKEFVETQTVIMHAYVEHRLPNYPWTRPTRIPLTAAASPRSDSRVSMPEITADKGTKEWPLWWRICVLLNVSFYNLLGNAWAAGLSPVFGLIIQELHCTQDQASNLPTYALLALGLSNLFALPLSLLIGKRYTVLGSLVIFIACNIWSGEATDYYSLRNSRIVGGLAGGLVEALGPIIVAETFPTHQLGRAMVVYVGFLAAGSAVGPMVAGAVGVSFGSWRWYLRILTIATGLNLFGSILMLPETTHDIEELDAAQPRPGSSPVNEPKPTSTSVEDICISSPAETTTGEISTANFRKEYISRSFSSEFMPMRWKEMGLSLVQPLQLLMAPQVLVTVYIFGLTIGWTVIISILLAVTYAQPPLLWNSRSIGLLNVGSLIGLLIGLPVGGYLADLLFIRSTKGRTREPDPRSRLPMMLIGGLASPLGCIILGHGLQNPAHWIVVCVGWSLLAFGLTGSANVLLTYSVNTMPSRAGDIGVLVNVMKNCLAFGVSYSAISWMNGMGPLKQFATMAALLWVGYLLVIPVWVSSKSIIRRSAVYTR
;
A
#
# COMPACT_ATOMS: atom_id res chain seq x y z
N MET A 1 -19.76 37.85 -26.76
CA MET A 1 -20.76 38.68 -26.06
C MET A 1 -20.44 38.59 -24.57
N ILE A 2 -19.90 39.67 -24.01
CA ILE A 2 -19.56 39.80 -22.58
C ILE A 2 -20.85 40.15 -21.84
N LEU A 3 -21.18 39.44 -20.76
CA LEU A 3 -21.74 40.04 -19.54
C LEU A 3 -21.70 39.04 -18.37
N SER A 4 -21.26 39.61 -17.24
CA SER A 4 -20.84 39.04 -15.97
C SER A 4 -21.98 38.53 -15.08
N PHE A 5 -21.73 37.45 -14.33
CA PHE A 5 -22.35 37.21 -13.04
C PHE A 5 -21.29 36.83 -11.99
N ARG A 6 -21.15 37.69 -10.97
CA ARG A 6 -20.35 37.50 -9.76
C ARG A 6 -21.13 36.64 -8.76
N TYR A 7 -20.53 35.57 -8.25
CA TYR A 7 -20.81 34.99 -6.94
C TYR A 7 -19.49 34.60 -6.26
N ARG A 8 -19.33 35.02 -5.01
CA ARG A 8 -18.09 35.03 -4.21
C ARG A 8 -17.58 33.62 -3.91
N LEU A 9 -16.34 33.35 -4.31
CA LEU A 9 -15.49 32.28 -3.78
C LEU A 9 -14.86 32.75 -2.46
N PRO A 10 -14.63 31.88 -1.46
CA PRO A 10 -13.68 32.17 -0.39
C PRO A 10 -12.27 32.15 -0.99
N ASP A 11 -11.55 33.26 -0.85
CA ASP A 11 -10.21 33.47 -1.38
C ASP A 11 -9.22 32.39 -0.91
N PHE A 12 -8.77 31.57 -1.84
CA PHE A 12 -7.66 30.62 -1.63
C PHE A 12 -6.73 30.60 -2.84
N VAL A 13 -6.45 31.77 -3.42
CA VAL A 13 -5.34 31.98 -4.37
C VAL A 13 -4.66 33.37 -4.21
N ASN A 14 -5.26 34.36 -3.55
CA ASN A 14 -4.65 35.70 -3.38
C ASN A 14 -4.23 36.02 -1.93
N SER A 15 -3.27 35.28 -1.39
CA SER A 15 -2.48 35.76 -0.24
C SER A 15 -0.97 35.58 -0.42
N THR A 16 -0.52 35.45 -1.67
CA THR A 16 0.89 35.54 -2.07
C THR A 16 1.36 36.98 -2.32
N GLU A 17 0.46 37.97 -2.34
CA GLU A 17 0.79 39.39 -2.59
C GLU A 17 0.57 40.33 -1.39
N ALA A 18 0.26 39.80 -0.18
CA ALA A 18 0.12 40.63 1.04
C ALA A 18 1.10 40.25 2.16
N LEU A 19 2.08 39.40 1.86
CA LEU A 19 3.23 39.09 2.73
C LEU A 19 4.57 39.25 1.99
N SER A 20 4.56 39.90 0.82
CA SER A 20 5.75 40.22 0.03
C SER A 20 6.49 41.47 0.50
N ASP A 21 5.89 42.28 1.38
CA ASP A 21 6.43 43.62 1.70
C ASP A 21 7.02 43.77 3.12
N THR A 22 7.19 42.69 3.89
CA THR A 22 7.79 42.78 5.25
C THR A 22 8.76 41.68 5.67
N MET A 23 9.29 40.88 4.74
CA MET A 23 10.46 40.02 5.05
C MET A 23 11.61 40.34 4.12
N SER A 24 12.45 41.26 4.58
CA SER A 24 13.76 41.54 4.00
C SER A 24 14.55 40.26 3.77
N ASP A 25 15.27 40.26 2.66
CA ASP A 25 16.28 39.33 2.11
C ASP A 25 17.40 38.96 3.12
N SER A 26 17.01 38.41 4.26
CA SER A 26 17.89 38.08 5.39
C SER A 26 18.28 36.61 5.34
N THR A 27 19.60 36.39 5.30
CA THR A 27 20.26 35.08 5.38
C THR A 27 19.80 34.32 6.63
N ILE A 28 19.46 33.02 6.50
CA ILE A 28 18.86 32.21 7.59
C ILE A 28 19.82 32.09 8.79
N GLY A 29 21.12 32.21 8.54
CA GLY A 29 22.16 31.91 9.52
C GLY A 29 23.15 33.03 9.86
N GLN A 30 22.88 34.31 9.58
CA GLN A 30 23.80 35.37 10.06
C GLN A 30 23.48 35.77 11.51
N PRO A 31 24.42 35.59 12.45
CA PRO A 31 24.30 36.18 13.77
C PRO A 31 24.54 37.69 13.71
N ALA A 32 23.93 38.44 14.62
CA ALA A 32 24.12 39.88 14.74
C ALA A 32 25.62 40.21 14.94
N LEU A 33 26.29 40.59 13.85
CA LEU A 33 27.65 41.12 13.91
C LEU A 33 27.59 42.50 14.56
N ARG A 34 28.11 42.63 15.78
CA ARG A 34 28.39 43.95 16.36
C ARG A 34 29.69 44.46 15.75
N ASN A 35 29.67 45.69 15.24
CA ASN A 35 30.86 46.42 14.78
C ASN A 35 32.00 46.28 15.81
N GLY A 36 33.13 45.68 15.39
CA GLY A 36 34.42 45.87 16.05
C GLY A 36 35.15 44.66 16.64
N SER A 37 34.58 43.45 16.71
CA SER A 37 35.31 42.25 17.19
C SER A 37 35.10 41.04 16.28
N GLN A 38 36.19 40.48 15.74
CA GLN A 38 36.21 39.35 14.81
C GLN A 38 35.64 38.06 15.46
N GLY A 39 34.39 37.70 15.15
CA GLY A 39 33.78 36.40 15.50
C GLY A 39 32.26 36.41 15.40
N TYR A 40 31.66 35.31 14.92
CA TYR A 40 30.20 35.12 14.86
C TYR A 40 29.63 34.62 16.20
N ARG A 41 28.36 34.90 16.53
CA ARG A 41 27.70 34.49 17.80
C ARG A 41 26.39 33.73 17.61
N ILE A 42 26.36 32.43 17.87
CA ILE A 42 25.19 31.57 17.62
C ILE A 42 24.27 31.55 18.86
N PRO A 43 23.00 31.99 18.74
CA PRO A 43 22.03 31.92 19.84
C PRO A 43 21.34 30.56 19.92
N MET A 44 20.63 30.33 21.01
CA MET A 44 19.57 29.31 21.06
C MET A 44 18.32 29.81 20.34
N LEU A 45 17.42 28.90 19.96
CA LEU A 45 16.11 29.26 19.41
C LEU A 45 15.02 28.67 20.30
N ILE A 46 14.35 29.52 21.09
CA ILE A 46 13.26 29.11 21.97
C ILE A 46 12.01 29.88 21.58
N ASN A 47 10.95 29.17 21.19
CA ASN A 47 9.69 29.76 20.74
C ASN A 47 9.89 30.76 19.57
N ASP A 48 10.70 30.37 18.58
CA ASP A 48 11.15 31.18 17.43
C ASP A 48 11.91 32.47 17.79
N ALA A 49 12.25 32.68 19.05
CA ALA A 49 13.07 33.80 19.49
C ALA A 49 14.52 33.37 19.66
N ALA A 50 15.44 34.17 19.11
CA ALA A 50 16.88 34.02 19.36
C ALA A 50 17.18 34.41 20.82
N VAL A 51 17.69 33.47 21.61
CA VAL A 51 18.01 33.69 23.03
C VAL A 51 19.53 33.76 23.22
N LEU A 52 19.96 34.90 23.78
CA LEU A 52 21.33 35.16 24.24
C LEU A 52 21.24 35.62 25.69
N ARG A 53 21.98 34.97 26.60
CA ARG A 53 22.08 35.43 27.99
C ARG A 53 23.24 36.42 28.11
N GLU A 54 23.09 37.41 29.00
CA GLU A 54 24.08 38.48 29.22
C GLU A 54 25.27 38.00 30.06
N ASP A 55 25.08 37.00 30.93
CA ASP A 55 26.15 36.37 31.70
C ASP A 55 27.11 35.59 30.76
N ASP A 56 28.29 36.18 30.54
CA ASP A 56 29.32 35.78 29.57
C ASP A 56 29.95 34.38 29.84
N THR A 57 29.67 33.74 30.98
CA THR A 57 30.32 32.48 31.41
C THR A 57 29.89 31.25 30.60
N SER A 58 28.84 31.34 29.80
CA SER A 58 28.31 30.28 28.94
C SER A 58 28.78 30.34 27.48
N ARG A 59 29.69 31.27 27.14
CA ARG A 59 30.26 31.36 25.78
C ARG A 59 31.31 30.28 25.58
N HIS A 60 31.12 29.42 24.59
CA HIS A 60 32.12 28.44 24.18
C HIS A 60 32.61 28.74 22.78
N GLN A 61 33.92 28.71 22.59
CA GLN A 61 34.54 28.96 21.31
C GLN A 61 34.21 27.79 20.39
N SER A 62 33.71 28.08 19.19
CA SER A 62 33.55 27.05 18.17
C SER A 62 34.92 26.63 17.62
N PHE A 63 35.00 25.44 17.04
CA PHE A 63 36.24 24.93 16.45
C PHE A 63 36.78 25.81 15.29
N GLU A 64 35.88 26.48 14.54
CA GLU A 64 36.19 27.35 13.40
C GLU A 64 36.30 28.84 13.78
N GLY A 65 36.38 29.17 15.06
CA GLY A 65 36.34 30.55 15.57
C GLY A 65 34.91 31.06 15.82
N GLY A 66 34.75 32.21 16.50
CA GLY A 66 33.42 32.64 16.98
C GLY A 66 32.92 31.85 18.20
N TYR A 67 31.68 32.13 18.64
CA TYR A 67 31.10 31.59 19.88
C TYR A 67 29.67 31.08 19.69
N PHE A 68 29.26 30.09 20.47
CA PHE A 68 27.85 29.73 20.63
C PHE A 68 27.39 29.88 22.09
N GLN A 69 26.10 30.12 22.26
CA GLN A 69 25.44 30.17 23.57
C GLN A 69 25.14 28.74 24.05
N GLY A 70 25.80 28.29 25.13
CA GLY A 70 25.41 27.07 25.83
C GLY A 70 24.13 27.29 26.65
N ALA A 71 23.23 26.32 26.62
CA ALA A 71 22.01 26.27 27.41
C ALA A 71 22.32 25.87 28.85
N GLY A 72 21.79 26.63 29.82
CA GLY A 72 21.68 26.19 31.20
C GLY A 72 20.40 25.40 31.45
N ILE A 73 20.23 24.97 32.71
CA ILE A 73 19.03 24.23 33.13
C ILE A 73 17.75 25.07 32.99
N SER A 74 17.81 26.37 33.27
CA SER A 74 16.68 27.28 33.06
C SER A 74 16.27 27.36 31.59
N ASP A 75 17.22 27.40 30.66
CA ASP A 75 16.93 27.43 29.22
C ASP A 75 16.30 26.11 28.75
N CYS A 76 16.75 24.99 29.33
CA CYS A 76 16.12 23.67 29.09
C CYS A 76 14.67 23.65 29.57
N ALA A 77 14.39 24.22 30.75
CA ALA A 77 13.04 24.37 31.27
C ALA A 77 12.16 25.24 30.36
N ASP A 78 12.69 26.37 29.88
CA ASP A 78 12.01 27.26 28.94
C ASP A 78 11.69 26.55 27.61
N ALA A 79 12.64 25.77 27.06
CA ALA A 79 12.43 24.98 25.85
C ALA A 79 11.36 23.88 26.02
N VAL A 80 11.36 23.18 27.17
CA VAL A 80 10.35 22.17 27.48
C VAL A 80 8.96 22.79 27.65
N ALA A 81 8.86 23.93 28.35
CA ALA A 81 7.61 24.66 28.51
C ALA A 81 7.05 25.15 27.16
N SER A 82 7.93 25.67 26.30
CA SER A 82 7.62 26.08 24.92
C SER A 82 7.06 24.93 24.09
N CYS A 83 7.78 23.80 24.02
CA CYS A 83 7.33 22.59 23.31
C CYS A 83 6.01 22.04 23.86
N SER A 84 5.83 22.03 25.18
CA SER A 84 4.62 21.51 25.84
C SER A 84 3.40 22.36 25.50
N LYS A 85 3.55 23.70 25.50
CA LYS A 85 2.49 24.63 25.11
C LYS A 85 2.11 24.46 23.63
N ALA A 86 3.09 24.36 22.74
CA ALA A 86 2.85 24.17 21.32
C ALA A 86 2.23 22.80 20.98
N PHE A 87 2.53 21.76 21.76
CA PHE A 87 2.02 20.40 21.54
C PHE A 87 0.48 20.32 21.57
N VAL A 88 -0.17 21.11 22.43
CA VAL A 88 -1.63 21.14 22.59
C VAL A 88 -2.34 21.41 21.25
N THR A 89 -1.81 22.34 20.45
CA THR A 89 -2.38 22.70 19.15
C THR A 89 -1.74 21.93 18.00
N TRP A 90 -0.44 21.67 18.05
CA TRP A 90 0.29 20.97 17.00
C TRP A 90 -0.15 19.50 16.82
N SER A 91 -0.39 18.79 17.93
CA SER A 91 -0.84 17.39 17.92
C SER A 91 -2.17 17.18 17.20
N THR A 92 -3.06 18.18 17.26
CA THR A 92 -4.39 18.17 16.62
C THR A 92 -4.40 18.75 15.21
N THR A 93 -3.28 19.32 14.74
CA THR A 93 -3.14 19.82 13.37
C THR A 93 -3.35 18.68 12.38
N SER A 94 -4.11 18.89 11.31
CA SER A 94 -4.41 17.79 10.39
C SER A 94 -3.14 17.26 9.69
N PRO A 95 -3.04 15.93 9.41
CA PRO A 95 -1.93 15.35 8.65
C PRO A 95 -1.67 16.08 7.32
N THR A 96 -2.74 16.50 6.62
CA THR A 96 -2.62 17.29 5.38
C THR A 96 -1.94 18.64 5.59
N ARG A 97 -2.23 19.35 6.70
CA ARG A 97 -1.59 20.65 7.00
C ARG A 97 -0.13 20.46 7.37
N ARG A 98 0.20 19.45 8.17
CA ARG A 98 1.60 19.10 8.50
C ARG A 98 2.39 18.70 7.27
N ARG A 99 1.81 17.90 6.36
CA ARG A 99 2.39 17.58 5.05
C ARG A 99 2.70 18.83 4.24
N GLY A 100 1.76 19.78 4.16
CA GLY A 100 1.97 21.04 3.45
C GLY A 100 3.10 21.90 4.04
N LEU A 101 3.31 21.86 5.35
CA LEU A 101 4.44 22.52 6.02
C LEU A 101 5.78 21.86 5.69
N LEU A 102 5.84 20.53 5.68
CA LEU A 102 7.04 19.78 5.30
C LEU A 102 7.42 20.01 3.83
N LEU A 103 6.45 20.01 2.91
CA LEU A 103 6.75 20.32 1.50
C LEU A 103 7.26 21.76 1.32
N ARG A 104 6.74 22.71 2.10
CA ARG A 104 7.33 24.07 2.13
C ARG A 104 8.74 24.07 2.70
N LEU A 105 9.01 23.29 3.74
CA LEU A 105 10.36 23.16 4.31
C LEU A 105 11.36 22.66 3.27
N ALA A 106 11.00 21.65 2.47
CA ALA A 106 11.84 21.17 1.37
C ALA A 106 12.12 22.30 0.35
N GLN A 107 11.11 23.10 0.01
CA GLN A 107 11.28 24.24 -0.89
C GLN A 107 12.18 25.34 -0.29
N VAL A 108 12.03 25.65 1.00
CA VAL A 108 12.90 26.61 1.69
C VAL A 108 14.34 26.10 1.70
N LEU A 109 14.57 24.81 1.97
CA LEU A 109 15.91 24.23 1.93
C LEU A 109 16.52 24.32 0.51
N LYS A 110 15.76 24.01 -0.54
CA LYS A 110 16.18 24.17 -1.95
C LYS A 110 16.63 25.60 -2.24
N ASN A 111 15.87 26.59 -1.78
CA ASN A 111 16.19 28.00 -2.01
C ASN A 111 17.46 28.47 -1.25
N HIS A 112 17.88 27.74 -0.22
CA HIS A 112 19.03 28.07 0.63
C HIS A 112 20.16 27.03 0.55
N GLU A 113 20.18 26.19 -0.49
CA GLU A 113 21.17 25.11 -0.67
C GLU A 113 22.61 25.65 -0.62
N HIS A 114 22.91 26.74 -1.34
CA HIS A 114 24.27 27.28 -1.39
C HIS A 114 24.78 27.74 -0.01
N GLU A 115 23.89 28.35 0.79
CA GLU A 115 24.21 28.81 2.16
C GLU A 115 24.60 27.63 3.04
N VAL A 116 23.77 26.57 3.10
CA VAL A 116 24.02 25.43 3.98
C VAL A 116 25.24 24.60 3.55
N ARG A 117 25.47 24.45 2.24
CA ARG A 117 26.67 23.76 1.74
C ARG A 117 27.95 24.50 2.14
N THR A 118 27.91 25.82 2.13
CA THR A 118 29.04 26.64 2.59
C THR A 118 29.29 26.44 4.09
N LEU A 119 28.23 26.42 4.90
CA LEU A 119 28.33 26.14 6.35
C LEU A 119 28.94 24.77 6.61
N MET A 120 28.41 23.71 5.98
CA MET A 120 28.89 22.34 6.15
C MET A 120 30.37 22.22 5.81
N LYS A 121 30.79 22.70 4.63
CA LYS A 121 32.20 22.66 4.22
C LYS A 121 33.11 23.38 5.21
N SER A 122 32.66 24.48 5.80
CA SER A 122 33.43 25.21 6.82
C SER A 122 33.53 24.43 8.14
N GLU A 123 32.43 23.91 8.67
CA GLU A 123 32.40 23.31 10.01
C GLU A 123 32.93 21.88 10.07
N ILE A 124 32.75 21.10 9.01
CA ILE A 124 33.09 19.67 9.01
C ILE A 124 34.18 19.29 7.99
N HIS A 125 34.73 20.28 7.29
CA HIS A 125 35.82 20.11 6.31
C HIS A 125 35.55 19.07 5.21
N CYS A 126 34.29 18.91 4.83
CA CYS A 126 33.91 18.03 3.73
C CYS A 126 34.12 18.71 2.37
N ASP A 127 34.12 17.90 1.30
CA ASP A 127 34.12 18.41 -0.06
C ASP A 127 32.72 18.87 -0.51
N ASP A 128 32.66 19.41 -1.73
CA ASP A 128 31.44 19.94 -2.33
C ASP A 128 30.42 18.85 -2.71
N GLU A 129 30.92 17.65 -3.02
CA GLU A 129 30.12 16.49 -3.37
C GLU A 129 29.36 15.97 -2.13
N TRP A 130 30.05 15.77 -1.02
CA TRP A 130 29.43 15.36 0.25
C TRP A 130 28.41 16.40 0.75
N ALA A 131 28.74 17.69 0.63
CA ALA A 131 27.80 18.75 0.97
C ALA A 131 26.54 18.72 0.07
N SER A 132 26.70 18.44 -1.23
CA SER A 132 25.60 18.30 -2.18
C SER A 132 24.71 17.09 -1.84
N ILE A 133 25.32 15.93 -1.60
CA ILE A 133 24.61 14.70 -1.19
C ILE A 133 23.82 14.96 0.09
N GLY A 134 24.42 15.65 1.07
CA GLY A 134 23.75 16.02 2.32
C GLY A 134 22.49 16.87 2.12
N VAL A 135 22.47 17.76 1.13
CA VAL A 135 21.27 18.56 0.80
C VAL A 135 20.22 17.73 0.08
N THR A 136 20.61 16.99 -0.96
CA THR A 136 19.67 16.17 -1.75
C THR A 136 18.97 15.13 -0.89
N THR A 137 19.73 14.36 -0.09
CA THR A 137 19.17 13.35 0.82
C THR A 137 18.28 13.96 1.90
N SER A 138 18.57 15.18 2.35
CA SER A 138 17.73 15.92 3.30
C SER A 138 16.40 16.34 2.69
N ILE A 139 16.40 16.80 1.44
CA ILE A 139 15.18 17.11 0.69
C ILE A 139 14.34 15.84 0.51
N ASP A 140 14.97 14.74 0.08
CA ASP A 140 14.29 13.46 -0.13
C ASP A 140 13.65 12.95 1.17
N LEU A 141 14.36 13.06 2.29
CA LEU A 141 13.84 12.72 3.62
C LEU A 141 12.58 13.53 3.97
N ILE A 142 12.61 14.85 3.74
CA ILE A 142 11.49 15.74 4.04
C ILE A 142 10.29 15.39 3.16
N GLU A 143 10.50 15.28 1.84
CA GLU A 143 9.44 15.01 0.87
C GLU A 143 8.83 13.63 1.09
N GLN A 144 9.65 12.59 1.26
CA GLN A 144 9.19 11.23 1.51
C GLN A 144 8.37 11.14 2.80
N THR A 145 8.84 11.78 3.88
CA THR A 145 8.10 11.84 5.14
C THR A 145 6.75 12.56 4.96
N ALA A 146 6.72 13.64 4.19
CA ALA A 146 5.50 14.37 3.88
C ALA A 146 4.49 13.49 3.12
N TYR A 147 4.93 12.70 2.15
CA TYR A 147 4.07 11.80 1.39
C TYR A 147 3.47 10.68 2.26
N LEU A 148 4.30 10.03 3.08
CA LEU A 148 3.90 8.95 3.97
C LEU A 148 2.88 9.39 5.02
N LEU A 149 2.88 10.65 5.43
CA LEU A 149 1.96 11.17 6.45
C LEU A 149 0.48 11.05 6.05
N THR A 150 0.19 11.02 4.75
CA THR A 150 -1.15 10.83 4.20
C THR A 150 -1.36 9.46 3.54
N ALA A 151 -0.36 8.59 3.64
CA ALA A 151 -0.46 7.19 3.23
C ALA A 151 -1.12 6.35 4.34
N GLY A 152 -1.52 5.12 4.02
CA GLY A 152 -2.19 4.22 4.96
C GLY A 152 -1.37 3.84 6.20
N SER A 153 -0.03 4.01 6.16
CA SER A 153 0.91 3.56 7.19
C SER A 153 0.74 4.24 8.56
N MET A 154 0.15 5.43 8.61
CA MET A 154 -0.14 6.17 9.86
C MET A 154 -1.61 6.12 10.29
N SER A 155 -2.43 5.29 9.62
CA SER A 155 -3.84 5.13 9.97
C SER A 155 -4.01 4.20 11.18
N GLY A 156 -5.01 4.51 12.01
CA GLY A 156 -5.47 3.58 13.04
C GLY A 156 -6.15 2.34 12.45
N THR A 157 -6.46 1.37 13.30
CA THR A 157 -7.18 0.15 12.93
C THR A 157 -8.43 -0.02 13.78
N ILE A 158 -9.39 -0.83 13.30
CA ILE A 158 -10.60 -1.17 14.06
C ILE A 158 -10.60 -2.69 14.22
N PRO A 159 -9.86 -3.24 15.21
CA PRO A 159 -9.86 -4.67 15.46
C PRO A 159 -11.19 -5.13 16.09
N HIS A 160 -11.44 -6.42 15.98
CA HIS A 160 -12.56 -7.06 16.65
C HIS A 160 -12.37 -7.07 18.17
N THR A 161 -13.46 -6.90 18.92
CA THR A 161 -13.48 -7.03 20.38
C THR A 161 -14.32 -8.25 20.78
N GLN A 162 -13.96 -8.90 21.90
CA GLN A 162 -14.71 -10.06 22.42
C GLN A 162 -16.15 -9.73 22.84
N PRO A 163 -16.45 -8.62 23.55
CA PRO A 163 -17.82 -8.31 23.92
C PRO A 163 -18.64 -7.93 22.69
N GLU A 164 -19.80 -8.57 22.54
CA GLU A 164 -20.75 -8.31 21.46
C GLU A 164 -21.19 -6.85 21.43
N GLY A 165 -21.39 -6.32 20.21
CA GLY A 165 -21.80 -4.93 19.99
C GLY A 165 -20.78 -3.86 20.38
N SER A 166 -19.60 -4.26 20.87
CA SER A 166 -18.51 -3.33 21.18
C SER A 166 -17.61 -3.10 19.95
N TYR A 167 -16.95 -1.95 19.91
CA TYR A 167 -15.96 -1.62 18.88
C TYR A 167 -14.60 -1.36 19.52
N GLY A 168 -13.57 -2.01 18.99
CA GLY A 168 -12.18 -1.71 19.30
C GLY A 168 -11.67 -0.69 18.30
N LEU A 169 -11.33 0.50 18.76
CA LEU A 169 -10.73 1.54 17.94
C LEU A 169 -9.28 1.69 18.38
N VAL A 170 -8.35 1.38 17.49
CA VAL A 170 -6.92 1.52 17.73
C VAL A 170 -6.43 2.76 17.01
N PHE A 171 -6.13 3.80 17.78
CA PHE A 171 -5.61 5.07 17.28
C PHE A 171 -4.09 5.11 17.36
N THR A 172 -3.50 5.80 16.40
CA THR A 172 -2.08 6.18 16.42
C THR A 172 -2.00 7.62 16.90
N ARG A 173 -1.37 7.86 18.04
CA ARG A 173 -1.31 9.20 18.68
C ARG A 173 0.14 9.67 18.81
N PRO A 174 0.42 10.98 18.68
CA PRO A 174 1.73 11.51 19.00
C PRO A 174 2.05 11.32 20.49
N LEU A 175 3.33 11.18 20.80
CA LEU A 175 3.84 10.92 22.15
C LEU A 175 3.79 12.17 23.04
N GLY A 176 4.28 13.31 22.55
CA GLY A 176 4.50 14.52 23.35
C GLY A 176 5.68 15.35 22.83
N VAL A 177 6.55 15.78 23.75
CA VAL A 177 7.83 16.43 23.40
C VAL A 177 8.87 15.35 23.12
N VAL A 178 9.61 15.47 22.02
CA VAL A 178 10.72 14.58 21.66
C VAL A 178 12.04 15.34 21.78
N LEU A 179 13.02 14.74 22.45
CA LEU A 179 14.40 15.23 22.45
C LEU A 179 15.15 14.58 21.28
N GLY A 180 15.48 15.36 20.26
CA GLY A 180 16.30 14.93 19.12
C GLY A 180 17.73 15.42 19.28
N ILE A 181 18.70 14.50 19.35
CA ILE A 181 20.12 14.84 19.55
C ILE A 181 20.89 14.47 18.29
N ALA A 182 21.42 15.49 17.60
CA ALA A 182 22.08 15.34 16.31
C ALA A 182 23.62 15.46 16.40
N PRO A 183 24.38 14.61 15.68
CA PRO A 183 25.83 14.65 15.61
C PRO A 183 26.31 15.64 14.54
N TRP A 184 27.63 15.75 14.37
CA TRP A 184 28.26 16.69 13.45
C TRP A 184 28.66 16.12 12.08
N ASN A 185 28.74 14.80 11.89
CA ASN A 185 29.35 14.21 10.68
C ASN A 185 28.50 14.40 9.41
N SER A 186 27.18 14.40 9.55
CA SER A 186 26.25 14.79 8.47
C SER A 186 25.23 15.79 9.04
N PRO A 187 25.68 17.03 9.34
CA PRO A 187 25.02 17.91 10.29
C PRO A 187 23.68 18.45 9.79
N LEU A 188 23.50 18.58 8.48
CA LEU A 188 22.19 18.92 7.90
C LEU A 188 21.23 17.73 7.98
N PHE A 189 21.63 16.61 7.40
CA PHE A 189 20.78 15.43 7.23
C PHE A 189 20.38 14.78 8.56
N LEU A 190 21.32 14.60 9.48
CA LEU A 190 21.04 13.93 10.76
C LEU A 190 20.28 14.83 11.73
N ALA A 191 20.44 16.15 11.66
CA ALA A 191 19.57 17.07 12.38
C ALA A 191 18.13 17.03 11.86
N LEU A 192 17.94 17.02 10.54
CA LEU A 192 16.60 16.87 9.96
C LEU A 192 15.99 15.49 10.30
N ARG A 193 16.77 14.41 10.24
CA ARG A 193 16.35 13.07 10.66
C ARG A 193 15.85 13.02 12.10
N ALA A 194 16.52 13.74 13.00
CA ALA A 194 16.15 13.79 14.41
C ALA A 194 14.82 14.51 14.69
N VAL A 195 14.33 15.34 13.76
CA VAL A 195 13.17 16.22 13.99
C VAL A 195 11.99 15.96 13.03
N ILE A 196 12.23 15.57 11.79
CA ILE A 196 11.20 15.52 10.73
C ILE A 196 10.12 14.47 11.02
N ALA A 197 10.50 13.24 11.37
CA ALA A 197 9.54 12.19 11.68
C ALA A 197 8.72 12.47 12.96
N PRO A 198 9.31 12.93 14.09
CA PRO A 198 8.53 13.39 15.23
C PRO A 198 7.54 14.52 14.89
N LEU A 199 7.97 15.52 14.12
CA LEU A 199 7.12 16.64 13.74
C LEU A 199 5.96 16.19 12.83
N ALA A 200 6.25 15.33 11.85
CA ALA A 200 5.26 14.77 10.95
C ALA A 200 4.15 14.03 11.70
N THR A 201 4.53 13.26 12.71
CA THR A 201 3.61 12.47 13.54
C THR A 201 2.82 13.30 14.57
N GLY A 202 3.14 14.59 14.72
CA GLY A 202 2.40 15.53 15.57
C GLY A 202 3.06 15.79 16.93
N ASN A 203 4.31 15.38 17.12
CA ASN A 203 5.12 15.73 18.30
C ASN A 203 5.75 17.12 18.14
N THR A 204 6.12 17.75 19.25
CA THR A 204 7.02 18.90 19.26
C THR A 204 8.44 18.44 19.58
N VAL A 205 9.45 19.20 19.17
CA VAL A 205 10.84 18.73 19.23
C VAL A 205 11.77 19.77 19.85
N ILE A 206 12.62 19.31 20.75
CA ILE A 206 13.83 20.02 21.17
C ILE A 206 14.99 19.40 20.40
N LEU A 207 15.53 20.14 19.42
CA LEU A 207 16.74 19.79 18.72
C LEU A 207 17.95 20.24 19.55
N LYS A 208 18.68 19.27 20.10
CA LYS A 208 19.97 19.51 20.70
C LYS A 208 21.06 19.26 19.65
N GLY A 209 21.70 20.32 19.20
CA GLY A 209 22.75 20.25 18.17
C GLY A 209 24.12 19.87 18.74
N SER A 210 25.01 19.44 17.86
CA SER A 210 26.44 19.29 18.14
C SER A 210 27.15 20.64 18.25
N GLU A 211 27.99 20.77 19.27
CA GLU A 211 28.95 21.86 19.47
C GLU A 211 30.02 21.95 18.38
N LEU A 212 30.19 20.89 17.59
CA LEU A 212 31.16 20.82 16.47
C LEU A 212 30.56 21.29 15.13
N SER A 213 29.23 21.42 15.03
CA SER A 213 28.55 21.96 13.84
C SER A 213 27.40 22.92 14.22
N PRO A 214 27.67 23.92 15.07
CA PRO A 214 26.62 24.74 15.67
C PRO A 214 25.92 25.65 14.65
N ARG A 215 26.62 26.12 13.59
CA ARG A 215 26.02 27.02 12.57
C ARG A 215 25.09 26.24 11.67
N THR A 216 25.49 25.06 11.20
CA THR A 216 24.61 24.22 10.39
C THR A 216 23.36 23.80 11.16
N HIS A 217 23.48 23.46 12.45
CA HIS A 217 22.30 23.11 13.25
C HIS A 217 21.40 24.32 13.56
N TYR A 218 21.97 25.49 13.82
CA TYR A 218 21.20 26.72 13.95
C TYR A 218 20.46 27.08 12.65
N PHE A 219 21.13 26.91 11.50
CA PHE A 219 20.50 27.04 10.19
C PHE A 219 19.30 26.09 10.04
N VAL A 220 19.46 24.81 10.41
CA VAL A 220 18.36 23.83 10.39
C VAL A 220 17.18 24.28 11.25
N ALA A 221 17.44 24.77 12.47
CA ALA A 221 16.40 25.29 13.35
C ALA A 221 15.64 26.47 12.73
N GLY A 222 16.36 27.40 12.08
CA GLY A 222 15.77 28.56 11.40
C GLY A 222 14.90 28.22 10.19
N LEU A 223 15.13 27.09 9.52
CA LEU A 223 14.32 26.66 8.37
C LEU A 223 12.84 26.48 8.74
N PHE A 224 12.54 26.00 9.95
CA PHE A 224 11.18 25.69 10.38
C PHE A 224 10.31 26.95 10.49
N GLY A 225 10.85 28.02 11.09
CA GLY A 225 10.19 29.33 11.15
C GLY A 225 9.90 29.88 9.76
N LYS A 226 10.88 29.82 8.84
CA LYS A 226 10.70 30.25 7.43
C LYS A 226 9.69 29.39 6.65
N ALA A 227 9.59 28.10 6.95
CA ALA A 227 8.58 27.21 6.35
C ALA A 227 7.15 27.44 6.91
N GLY A 228 7.04 28.23 7.99
CA GLY A 228 5.78 28.59 8.64
C GLY A 228 5.32 27.60 9.70
N PHE A 229 6.24 26.83 10.31
CA PHE A 229 5.92 26.03 11.49
C PHE A 229 5.54 26.97 12.65
N PRO A 230 4.55 26.61 13.49
CA PRO A 230 4.19 27.46 14.62
C PRO A 230 5.34 27.60 15.64
N PRO A 231 5.47 28.76 16.31
CA PRO A 231 6.45 28.95 17.37
C PRO A 231 6.35 27.88 18.46
N GLY A 232 7.52 27.40 18.89
CA GLY A 232 7.66 26.40 19.95
C GLY A 232 7.45 24.95 19.49
N VAL A 233 7.04 24.70 18.24
CA VAL A 233 6.97 23.35 17.68
C VAL A 233 8.37 22.75 17.53
N VAL A 234 9.36 23.57 17.19
CA VAL A 234 10.79 23.25 17.21
C VAL A 234 11.49 24.25 18.11
N ASN A 235 12.27 23.76 19.08
CA ASN A 235 13.21 24.58 19.84
C ASN A 235 14.61 24.02 19.61
N PHE A 236 15.62 24.89 19.60
CA PHE A 236 17.01 24.52 19.37
C PHE A 236 17.89 24.99 20.52
N ILE A 237 18.71 24.08 21.01
CA ILE A 237 19.68 24.33 22.07
C ILE A 237 21.04 23.74 21.72
N LEU A 238 22.07 24.34 22.30
CA LEU A 238 23.44 23.84 22.36
C LEU A 238 23.84 23.78 23.83
N HIS A 239 24.92 23.08 24.17
CA HIS A 239 25.50 23.13 25.51
C HIS A 239 27.02 23.19 25.40
N ARG A 240 27.70 23.61 26.47
CA ARG A 240 29.16 23.45 26.54
C ARG A 240 29.49 21.97 26.73
N PRO A 241 30.59 21.44 26.16
CA PRO A 241 30.93 20.02 26.28
C PRO A 241 30.88 19.48 27.73
N GLU A 242 31.33 20.28 28.69
CA GLU A 242 31.33 19.98 30.13
C GLU A 242 29.92 19.86 30.75
N ASP A 243 28.94 20.58 30.21
CA ASP A 243 27.56 20.59 30.71
C ASP A 243 26.70 19.46 30.12
N ALA A 244 27.22 18.71 29.15
CA ALA A 244 26.47 17.70 28.41
C ALA A 244 25.70 16.72 29.32
N PRO A 245 26.31 16.15 30.39
CA PRO A 245 25.61 15.22 31.26
C PRO A 245 24.45 15.87 32.03
N GLU A 246 24.62 17.11 32.47
CA GLU A 246 23.63 17.83 33.25
C GLU A 246 22.43 18.25 32.38
N VAL A 247 22.71 18.89 31.24
CA VAL A 247 21.70 19.37 30.29
C VAL A 247 20.88 18.22 29.70
N VAL A 248 21.54 17.19 29.17
CA VAL A 248 20.83 16.04 28.57
C VAL A 248 20.09 15.27 29.65
N GLY A 249 20.70 15.06 30.82
CA GLY A 249 20.06 14.37 31.93
C GLY A 249 18.82 15.10 32.45
N TYR A 250 18.85 16.44 32.52
CA TYR A 250 17.69 17.24 32.89
C TYR A 250 16.53 17.04 31.91
N LEU A 251 16.78 17.22 30.61
CA LEU A 251 15.76 17.03 29.57
C LEU A 251 15.18 15.61 29.57
N ILE A 252 16.01 14.60 29.82
CA ILE A 252 15.56 13.21 29.97
C ILE A 252 14.67 13.02 31.19
N ARG A 253 14.88 13.75 32.29
CA ARG A 253 14.03 13.63 33.50
C ARG A 253 12.70 14.36 33.37
N GLU A 254 12.63 15.42 32.55
CA GLU A 254 11.43 16.26 32.42
C GLU A 254 10.18 15.47 31.97
N PRO A 255 9.08 15.43 32.74
CA PRO A 255 7.92 14.58 32.44
C PRO A 255 7.29 14.81 31.05
N ALA A 256 7.37 16.03 30.52
CA ALA A 256 6.83 16.38 29.21
C ALA A 256 7.62 15.77 28.04
N VAL A 257 8.91 15.48 28.23
CA VAL A 257 9.73 14.78 27.23
C VAL A 257 9.36 13.30 27.26
N ARG A 258 8.82 12.77 26.15
CA ARG A 258 8.25 11.43 26.09
C ARG A 258 9.13 10.42 25.35
N LYS A 259 10.06 10.88 24.53
CA LYS A 259 11.02 10.03 23.81
C LYS A 259 12.30 10.79 23.51
N VAL A 260 13.42 10.06 23.47
CA VAL A 260 14.70 10.57 22.99
C VAL A 260 15.08 9.83 21.71
N ASN A 261 15.56 10.56 20.71
CA ASN A 261 16.30 9.97 19.61
C ASN A 261 17.72 10.56 19.60
N PHE A 262 18.72 9.69 19.48
CA PHE A 262 20.12 10.06 19.56
C PHE A 262 20.93 9.35 18.48
N THR A 263 21.72 10.14 17.76
CA THR A 263 22.76 9.63 16.89
C THR A 263 24.14 10.04 17.40
N GLY A 264 25.05 9.09 17.59
CA GLY A 264 26.42 9.37 18.05
C GLY A 264 27.15 8.15 18.61
N SER A 265 28.15 8.38 19.48
CA SER A 265 28.99 7.29 19.97
C SER A 265 28.26 6.31 20.90
N THR A 266 28.64 5.03 20.85
CA THR A 266 28.06 3.97 21.68
C THR A 266 28.14 4.24 23.19
N PRO A 267 29.26 4.74 23.77
CA PRO A 267 29.32 5.05 25.19
C PRO A 267 28.31 6.12 25.63
N VAL A 268 28.11 7.15 24.81
CA VAL A 268 27.11 8.21 25.08
C VAL A 268 25.70 7.65 24.93
N GLY A 269 25.45 6.84 23.90
CA GLY A 269 24.17 6.15 23.70
C GLY A 269 23.77 5.28 24.88
N ARG A 270 24.72 4.55 25.48
CA ARG A 270 24.51 3.78 26.72
C ARG A 270 24.10 4.67 27.90
N SER A 271 24.80 5.78 28.10
CA SER A 271 24.47 6.74 29.16
C SER A 271 23.06 7.33 28.98
N ILE A 272 22.68 7.66 27.75
CA ILE A 272 21.32 8.15 27.44
C ILE A 272 20.28 7.05 27.72
N ALA A 273 20.52 5.81 27.28
CA ALA A 273 19.63 4.69 27.53
C ALA A 273 19.45 4.42 29.04
N GLU A 274 20.53 4.48 29.82
CA GLU A 274 20.50 4.29 31.26
C GLU A 274 19.61 5.36 31.92
N GLN A 275 19.84 6.64 31.59
CA GLN A 275 19.08 7.75 32.15
C GLN A 275 17.61 7.71 31.72
N ALA A 276 17.33 7.39 30.45
CA ALA A 276 15.97 7.26 29.94
C ALA A 276 15.24 6.06 30.55
N GLY A 277 15.94 4.95 30.80
CA GLY A 277 15.41 3.78 31.49
C GLY A 277 14.95 4.09 32.92
N ARG A 278 15.72 4.92 33.67
CA ARG A 278 15.31 5.42 35.00
C ARG A 278 14.02 6.24 34.95
N ALA A 279 13.76 6.91 33.82
CA ALA A 279 12.55 7.71 33.59
C ALA A 279 11.44 6.97 32.81
N LEU A 280 11.62 5.67 32.50
CA LEU A 280 10.74 4.84 31.66
C LEU A 280 10.42 5.45 30.29
N LYS A 281 11.42 6.07 29.65
CA LYS A 281 11.28 6.70 28.33
C LYS A 281 11.90 5.81 27.25
N PRO A 282 11.16 5.51 26.17
CA PRO A 282 11.74 4.82 25.02
C PRO A 282 12.82 5.70 24.38
N VAL A 283 13.85 5.06 23.85
CA VAL A 283 14.93 5.72 23.10
C VAL A 283 15.09 5.08 21.72
N LEU A 284 15.42 5.89 20.72
CA LEU A 284 15.87 5.43 19.41
C LEU A 284 17.37 5.78 19.32
N LEU A 285 18.22 4.77 19.15
CA LEU A 285 19.66 4.93 19.15
C LEU A 285 20.25 4.47 17.82
N GLU A 286 20.95 5.37 17.13
CA GLU A 286 21.78 5.07 15.96
C GLU A 286 23.23 5.37 16.34
N LEU A 287 24.03 4.31 16.53
CA LEU A 287 25.35 4.40 17.15
C LEU A 287 26.44 3.97 16.16
N GLY A 288 27.70 3.96 16.63
CA GLY A 288 28.85 3.63 15.78
C GLY A 288 28.78 2.27 15.09
N GLY A 289 29.62 2.09 14.08
CA GLY A 289 29.74 0.88 13.28
C GLY A 289 31.17 0.35 13.24
N LYS A 290 31.32 -0.92 12.86
CA LYS A 290 32.58 -1.49 12.37
C LYS A 290 32.28 -2.25 11.09
N ASN A 291 32.06 -1.49 10.02
CA ASN A 291 31.38 -2.00 8.83
C ASN A 291 32.33 -2.78 7.93
N CYS A 292 31.89 -3.94 7.49
CA CYS A 292 32.71 -4.88 6.73
C CYS A 292 32.21 -5.02 5.30
N CYS A 293 33.14 -5.02 4.34
CA CYS A 293 32.92 -5.37 2.95
C CYS A 293 33.46 -6.77 2.68
N ILE A 294 32.60 -7.73 2.36
CA ILE A 294 32.99 -9.12 2.07
C ILE A 294 33.22 -9.25 0.56
N VAL A 295 34.35 -9.81 0.15
CA VAL A 295 34.72 -10.03 -1.26
C VAL A 295 34.97 -11.52 -1.47
N LEU A 296 34.04 -12.18 -2.17
CA LEU A 296 34.16 -13.61 -2.51
C LEU A 296 35.04 -13.80 -3.75
N LYS A 297 35.55 -15.02 -3.97
CA LYS A 297 36.42 -15.35 -5.10
C LYS A 297 35.84 -15.09 -6.50
N ASP A 298 34.52 -15.04 -6.64
CA ASP A 298 33.85 -14.77 -7.91
C ASP A 298 33.44 -13.31 -8.08
N ALA A 299 33.84 -12.43 -7.16
CA ALA A 299 33.53 -11.01 -7.18
C ALA A 299 34.16 -10.27 -8.37
N ASP A 300 33.57 -9.12 -8.69
CA ASP A 300 34.27 -8.11 -9.50
C ASP A 300 35.26 -7.37 -8.60
N ILE A 301 36.52 -7.81 -8.62
CA ILE A 301 37.58 -7.36 -7.70
C ILE A 301 37.85 -5.86 -7.85
N GLY A 302 37.84 -5.33 -9.08
CA GLY A 302 38.12 -3.92 -9.33
C GLY A 302 37.03 -3.01 -8.79
N ARG A 303 35.77 -3.35 -9.03
CA ARG A 303 34.64 -2.57 -8.48
C ARG A 303 34.55 -2.71 -6.96
N ALA A 304 34.86 -3.88 -6.41
CA ALA A 304 34.90 -4.09 -4.96
C ALA A 304 35.98 -3.21 -4.30
N ALA A 305 37.19 -3.14 -4.88
CA ALA A 305 38.28 -2.32 -4.37
C ALA A 305 37.96 -0.82 -4.43
N GLU A 306 37.40 -0.35 -5.55
CA GLU A 306 36.95 1.02 -5.73
C GLU A 306 35.89 1.42 -4.68
N ALA A 307 34.85 0.61 -4.52
CA ALA A 307 33.78 0.87 -3.58
C ALA A 307 34.24 0.82 -2.11
N ALA A 308 35.12 -0.12 -1.77
CA ALA A 308 35.70 -0.21 -0.43
C ALA A 308 36.52 1.04 -0.08
N LEU A 309 37.38 1.49 -0.99
CA LEU A 309 38.20 2.69 -0.79
C LEU A 309 37.35 3.95 -0.71
N ALA A 310 36.36 4.11 -1.60
CA ALA A 310 35.45 5.23 -1.57
C ALA A 310 34.68 5.30 -0.24
N GLY A 311 34.11 4.17 0.22
CA GLY A 311 33.38 4.09 1.48
C GLY A 311 34.23 4.40 2.72
N ALA A 312 35.52 4.05 2.71
CA ALA A 312 36.46 4.35 3.80
C ALA A 312 36.75 5.85 3.93
N THR A 313 36.66 6.63 2.83
CA THR A 313 37.04 8.05 2.83
C THR A 313 35.94 9.02 3.28
N LEU A 314 34.70 8.56 3.48
CA LEU A 314 33.55 9.42 3.79
C LEU A 314 33.45 9.85 5.28
N ASN A 315 34.18 9.20 6.19
CA ASN A 315 34.21 9.52 7.64
C ASN A 315 32.81 9.58 8.31
N ILE A 316 32.00 8.54 8.12
CA ILE A 316 30.65 8.43 8.70
C ILE A 316 30.47 7.10 9.44
N CYS A 317 29.36 6.95 10.20
CA CYS A 317 29.07 5.73 10.96
C CYS A 317 29.00 4.46 10.09
N MET A 318 28.62 4.58 8.81
CA MET A 318 28.56 3.49 7.84
C MET A 318 29.84 3.27 7.05
N SER A 319 30.91 4.06 7.26
CA SER A 319 32.14 3.96 6.46
C SER A 319 32.72 2.54 6.50
N THR A 320 33.32 2.11 5.38
CA THR A 320 33.97 0.82 5.27
C THR A 320 35.24 0.82 6.13
N ASP A 321 35.24 0.08 7.24
CA ASP A 321 36.41 -0.07 8.09
C ASP A 321 37.27 -1.27 7.66
N LEU A 322 36.63 -2.38 7.28
CA LEU A 322 37.28 -3.66 7.00
C LEU A 322 36.84 -4.22 5.66
N VAL A 323 37.77 -4.83 4.93
CA VAL A 323 37.47 -5.71 3.79
C VAL A 323 37.88 -7.14 4.15
N LEU A 324 36.93 -8.05 4.09
CA LEU A 324 37.12 -9.49 4.31
C LEU A 324 37.20 -10.17 2.94
N VAL A 325 38.40 -10.56 2.51
CA VAL A 325 38.65 -11.03 1.14
C VAL A 325 39.03 -12.50 1.15
N GLU A 326 38.40 -13.31 0.29
CA GLU A 326 38.78 -14.72 0.15
C GLU A 326 40.24 -14.87 -0.30
N LYS A 327 40.97 -15.81 0.32
CA LYS A 327 42.40 -16.05 0.09
C LYS A 327 42.75 -16.26 -1.39
N ASP A 328 41.86 -16.84 -2.18
CA ASP A 328 42.07 -17.10 -3.61
C ASP A 328 42.24 -15.81 -4.44
N VAL A 329 41.69 -14.67 -3.97
CA VAL A 329 41.66 -13.39 -4.70
C VAL A 329 42.26 -12.22 -3.92
N VAL A 330 42.81 -12.45 -2.73
CA VAL A 330 43.32 -11.38 -1.85
C VAL A 330 44.49 -10.60 -2.49
N ASP A 331 45.39 -11.28 -3.20
CA ASP A 331 46.53 -10.63 -3.85
C ASP A 331 46.10 -9.78 -5.07
N GLU A 332 45.12 -10.25 -5.84
CA GLU A 332 44.50 -9.47 -6.91
C GLU A 332 43.79 -8.23 -6.34
N PHE A 333 43.04 -8.40 -5.25
CA PHE A 333 42.37 -7.30 -4.56
C PHE A 333 43.37 -6.27 -4.02
N ARG A 334 44.48 -6.70 -3.42
CA ARG A 334 45.56 -5.82 -2.95
C ARG A 334 46.16 -4.98 -4.08
N ALA A 335 46.43 -5.62 -5.22
CA ALA A 335 46.99 -4.94 -6.38
C ALA A 335 46.04 -3.86 -6.91
N GLU A 336 44.76 -4.18 -7.07
CA GLU A 336 43.78 -3.22 -7.58
C GLU A 336 43.48 -2.12 -6.56
N LEU A 337 43.38 -2.43 -5.27
CA LEU A 337 43.21 -1.42 -4.22
C LEU A 337 44.42 -0.47 -4.15
N THR A 338 45.64 -0.99 -4.31
CA THR A 338 46.87 -0.17 -4.35
C THR A 338 46.84 0.79 -5.55
N LYS A 339 46.42 0.32 -6.72
CA LYS A 339 46.24 1.15 -7.92
C LYS A 339 45.17 2.24 -7.70
N GLN A 340 44.05 1.92 -7.06
CA GLN A 340 43.03 2.90 -6.68
C GLN A 340 43.58 3.95 -5.69
N LEU A 341 44.38 3.52 -4.70
CA LEU A 341 45.06 4.42 -3.76
C LEU A 341 46.05 5.35 -4.48
N GLN A 342 46.82 4.85 -5.45
CA GLN A 342 47.72 5.66 -6.28
C GLN A 342 46.97 6.70 -7.11
N GLY A 343 45.76 6.39 -7.58
CA GLY A 343 44.87 7.35 -8.24
C GLY A 343 44.42 8.51 -7.33
N LYS A 344 44.55 8.37 -6.00
CA LYS A 344 44.29 9.40 -4.99
C LYS A 344 45.57 10.00 -4.41
N LYS A 345 46.72 9.88 -5.10
CA LYS A 345 48.00 10.44 -4.62
C LYS A 345 47.88 11.94 -4.35
N GLY A 346 48.37 12.37 -3.18
CA GLY A 346 48.28 13.76 -2.71
C GLY A 346 47.00 14.10 -1.95
N SER A 347 45.99 13.22 -1.89
CA SER A 347 44.78 13.42 -1.09
C SER A 347 45.02 13.16 0.40
N ALA A 348 44.52 14.07 1.24
CA ALA A 348 44.48 13.92 2.70
C ALA A 348 43.24 14.65 3.25
N TYR A 349 42.73 14.19 4.40
CA TYR A 349 41.48 14.70 4.98
C TYR A 349 41.73 15.39 6.31
N ARG A 350 41.07 16.54 6.51
CA ARG A 350 41.04 17.21 7.81
C ARG A 350 39.91 16.62 8.64
N LEU A 351 40.25 15.94 9.74
CA LEU A 351 39.26 15.44 10.68
C LEU A 351 38.78 16.55 11.62
N VAL A 352 37.51 16.48 12.03
CA VAL A 352 36.91 17.43 12.96
C VAL A 352 37.42 17.16 14.38
N GLY A 353 38.15 18.12 14.94
CA GLY A 353 38.66 18.07 16.31
C GLY A 353 39.92 17.20 16.51
N PRO A 354 40.77 17.53 17.49
CA PRO A 354 42.03 16.80 17.76
C PRO A 354 41.80 15.36 18.23
N ARG A 355 40.67 15.08 18.91
CA ARG A 355 40.34 13.71 19.37
C ARG A 355 40.20 12.72 18.22
N SER A 356 39.63 13.15 17.10
CA SER A 356 39.45 12.31 15.91
C SER A 356 40.81 11.91 15.32
N GLN A 357 41.73 12.86 15.22
CA GLN A 357 43.10 12.62 14.74
C GLN A 357 43.87 11.67 15.67
N SER A 358 43.87 11.94 16.98
CA SER A 358 44.57 11.09 17.96
C SER A 358 44.05 9.65 17.97
N ARG A 359 42.73 9.44 17.84
CA ARG A 359 42.16 8.09 17.75
C ARG A 359 42.67 7.33 16.53
N VAL A 360 42.60 7.95 15.35
CA VAL A 360 43.03 7.31 14.10
C VAL A 360 44.52 6.97 14.14
N GLN A 361 45.34 7.91 14.61
CA GLN A 361 46.79 7.69 14.73
C GLN A 361 47.12 6.57 15.73
N ALA A 362 46.40 6.48 16.85
CA ALA A 362 46.57 5.40 17.82
C ALA A 362 46.24 4.02 17.22
N LEU A 363 45.13 3.91 16.48
CA LEU A 363 44.72 2.65 15.85
C LEU A 363 45.69 2.20 14.75
N VAL A 364 46.19 3.15 13.94
CA VAL A 364 47.20 2.86 12.91
C VAL A 364 48.52 2.42 13.56
N SER A 365 48.97 3.13 14.60
CA SER A 365 50.22 2.80 15.29
C SER A 365 50.15 1.44 15.98
N ASP A 366 49.01 1.10 16.58
CA ASP A 366 48.76 -0.22 17.18
C ASP A 366 48.83 -1.35 16.15
N ALA A 367 48.17 -1.16 14.99
CA ALA A 367 48.20 -2.14 13.91
C ALA A 367 49.62 -2.35 13.36
N GLU A 368 50.37 -1.27 13.10
CA GLU A 368 51.77 -1.34 12.66
C GLU A 368 52.66 -2.06 13.69
N ALA A 369 52.53 -1.72 14.97
CA ALA A 369 53.31 -2.33 16.05
C ALA A 369 53.03 -3.84 16.21
N LYS A 370 51.84 -4.29 15.82
CA LYS A 370 51.41 -5.70 15.86
C LYS A 370 51.58 -6.41 14.50
N GLY A 371 52.29 -5.81 13.55
CA GLY A 371 52.74 -6.46 12.31
C GLY A 371 51.88 -6.21 11.07
N SER A 372 50.94 -5.26 11.09
CA SER A 372 50.22 -4.83 9.89
C SER A 372 51.12 -4.00 8.98
N SER A 373 51.09 -4.28 7.68
CA SER A 373 51.77 -3.43 6.70
C SER A 373 50.87 -2.27 6.30
N LYS A 374 51.46 -1.08 6.19
CA LYS A 374 50.76 0.17 5.89
C LYS A 374 51.11 0.70 4.51
N SER A 375 50.08 1.11 3.78
CA SER A 375 50.20 1.90 2.55
C SER A 375 49.36 3.17 2.72
N SER A 376 49.90 4.34 2.39
CA SER A 376 49.15 5.60 2.49
C SER A 376 49.40 6.53 1.33
N THR A 377 48.50 7.50 1.12
CA THR A 377 48.76 8.59 0.18
C THR A 377 49.95 9.43 0.67
N GLU A 378 50.93 9.69 -0.21
CA GLU A 378 52.05 10.60 0.10
C GLU A 378 51.51 12.03 0.27
N HIS A 379 51.81 12.68 1.40
CA HIS A 379 51.48 14.09 1.63
C HIS A 379 52.58 14.80 2.43
N GLN A 380 52.92 16.03 2.05
CA GLN A 380 53.81 16.88 2.85
C GLN A 380 53.09 17.28 4.14
N ILE A 381 53.79 17.16 5.26
CA ILE A 381 53.25 17.17 6.62
C ILE A 381 52.67 18.56 6.98
N ASP A 382 51.42 18.83 6.64
CA ASP A 382 50.56 19.65 7.50
C ASP A 382 50.09 18.74 8.64
N SER A 383 50.42 19.09 9.89
CA SER A 383 50.08 18.30 11.07
C SER A 383 48.57 18.06 11.26
N ASN A 384 47.73 18.79 10.54
CA ASN A 384 46.27 18.74 10.67
C ASN A 384 45.56 17.87 9.61
N LEU A 385 46.30 17.23 8.70
CA LEU A 385 45.75 16.39 7.64
C LEU A 385 46.13 14.91 7.84
N ILE A 386 45.15 14.02 7.69
CA ILE A 386 45.32 12.57 7.80
C ILE A 386 45.29 11.96 6.39
N PRO A 387 46.33 11.23 5.96
CA PRO A 387 46.36 10.58 4.65
C PRO A 387 45.40 9.38 4.63
N ILE A 388 44.93 9.02 3.43
CA ILE A 388 44.18 7.77 3.25
C ILE A 388 45.13 6.63 3.55
N THR A 389 44.76 5.77 4.50
CA THR A 389 45.64 4.71 5.02
C THR A 389 45.01 3.34 4.84
N ILE A 390 45.73 2.44 4.18
CA ILE A 390 45.38 1.02 4.05
C ILE A 390 46.28 0.23 4.99
N LEU A 391 45.66 -0.59 5.85
CA LEU A 391 46.32 -1.51 6.76
C LEU A 391 46.05 -2.93 6.29
N ASP A 392 47.09 -3.64 5.87
CA ASP A 392 46.98 -5.02 5.40
C ASP A 392 47.40 -6.01 6.49
N ASN A 393 46.89 -7.23 6.40
CA ASN A 393 47.06 -8.31 7.38
C ASN A 393 46.51 -7.97 8.78
N ILE A 394 45.34 -7.34 8.84
CA ILE A 394 44.62 -7.10 10.10
C ILE A 394 44.24 -8.44 10.74
N ASN A 395 44.50 -8.59 12.04
CA ASN A 395 44.20 -9.80 12.80
C ASN A 395 43.62 -9.51 14.19
N SER A 396 43.24 -10.57 14.92
CA SER A 396 42.52 -10.49 16.20
C SER A 396 43.27 -9.84 17.35
N SER A 397 44.60 -9.69 17.25
CA SER A 397 45.40 -8.99 18.27
C SER A 397 45.37 -7.47 18.12
N MET A 398 44.96 -6.95 16.96
CA MET A 398 44.98 -5.53 16.62
C MET A 398 43.67 -4.84 17.01
N ASP A 399 43.78 -3.67 17.63
CA ASP A 399 42.61 -2.90 18.08
C ASP A 399 41.78 -2.43 16.89
N PHE A 400 42.43 -2.19 15.74
CA PHE A 400 41.78 -1.81 14.49
C PHE A 400 40.72 -2.82 14.04
N LEU A 401 40.81 -4.11 14.41
CA LEU A 401 39.77 -5.09 14.05
C LEU A 401 38.44 -4.78 14.75
N ARG A 402 38.46 -4.28 15.99
CA ARG A 402 37.28 -4.14 16.85
C ARG A 402 36.79 -2.71 17.01
N THR A 403 37.69 -1.74 16.93
CA THR A 403 37.39 -0.33 17.23
C THR A 403 37.06 0.46 15.96
N GLU A 404 35.95 1.18 15.97
CA GLU A 404 35.56 2.12 14.92
C GLU A 404 36.66 3.18 14.70
N SER A 405 37.14 3.31 13.46
CA SER A 405 38.20 4.26 13.13
C SER A 405 37.68 5.69 12.97
N PHE A 406 36.55 5.85 12.26
CA PHE A 406 35.93 7.13 11.90
C PHE A 406 36.96 8.12 11.31
N GLY A 407 37.80 7.60 10.42
CA GLY A 407 38.84 8.31 9.70
C GLY A 407 39.09 7.63 8.35
N PRO A 408 39.92 8.21 7.47
CA PRO A 408 40.16 7.68 6.13
C PRO A 408 41.10 6.46 6.18
N CYS A 409 40.68 5.39 6.86
CA CYS A 409 41.46 4.18 7.10
C CYS A 409 40.68 2.93 6.71
N LEU A 410 41.34 1.97 6.05
CA LEU A 410 40.75 0.72 5.59
C LEU A 410 41.65 -0.46 5.96
N GLY A 411 41.10 -1.48 6.61
CA GLY A 411 41.81 -2.71 6.96
C GLY A 411 41.49 -3.87 6.02
N ILE A 412 42.47 -4.70 5.68
CA ILE A 412 42.28 -5.94 4.91
C ILE A 412 42.46 -7.15 5.82
N VAL A 413 41.51 -8.07 5.76
CA VAL A 413 41.56 -9.37 6.44
C VAL A 413 41.36 -10.46 5.40
N ALA A 414 42.32 -11.39 5.30
CA ALA A 414 42.21 -12.55 4.43
C ALA A 414 41.38 -13.65 5.12
N VAL A 415 40.35 -14.16 4.45
CA VAL A 415 39.45 -15.20 4.95
C VAL A 415 39.46 -16.42 4.03
N SER A 416 39.24 -17.61 4.58
CA SER A 416 39.20 -18.86 3.81
C SER A 416 37.95 -18.99 2.92
N ASN A 417 36.82 -18.46 3.38
CA ASN A 417 35.55 -18.48 2.66
C ASN A 417 34.54 -17.49 3.29
N GLY A 418 33.36 -17.38 2.69
CA GLY A 418 32.24 -16.61 3.22
C GLY A 418 31.79 -16.98 4.65
N ASP A 419 31.93 -18.23 5.10
CA ASP A 419 31.54 -18.64 6.46
C ASP A 419 32.47 -18.02 7.52
N GLU A 420 33.77 -17.99 7.26
CA GLU A 420 34.73 -17.28 8.11
C GLU A 420 34.46 -15.77 8.12
N ALA A 421 34.10 -15.19 6.97
CA ALA A 421 33.71 -13.78 6.89
C ALA A 421 32.48 -13.48 7.78
N VAL A 422 31.44 -14.31 7.71
CA VAL A 422 30.25 -14.19 8.58
C VAL A 422 30.64 -14.25 10.05
N LYS A 423 31.55 -15.15 10.43
CA LYS A 423 32.02 -15.26 11.81
C LYS A 423 32.67 -13.95 12.28
N ILE A 424 33.59 -13.38 11.49
CA ILE A 424 34.27 -12.12 11.83
C ILE A 424 33.27 -10.97 11.98
N VAL A 425 32.33 -10.82 11.04
CA VAL A 425 31.28 -9.78 11.12
C VAL A 425 30.42 -9.96 12.37
N ASN A 426 30.02 -11.19 12.67
CA ASN A 426 29.14 -11.48 13.79
C ASN A 426 29.86 -11.45 15.16
N ASP A 427 31.18 -11.65 15.20
CA ASP A 427 32.01 -11.51 16.40
C ASP A 427 32.28 -10.02 16.76
N SER A 428 31.92 -9.08 15.87
CA SER A 428 31.93 -7.65 16.17
C SER A 428 30.83 -7.28 17.17
N ASP A 429 31.16 -6.35 18.08
CA ASP A 429 30.21 -5.71 18.98
C ASP A 429 29.17 -4.85 18.23
N TYR A 430 29.54 -4.38 17.03
CA TYR A 430 28.74 -3.53 16.18
C TYR A 430 27.93 -4.33 15.16
N GLY A 431 26.91 -3.70 14.61
CA GLY A 431 26.02 -4.30 13.62
C GLY A 431 25.23 -3.26 12.83
N LEU A 432 25.89 -2.25 12.27
CA LEU A 432 25.24 -1.17 11.51
C LEU A 432 25.07 -1.54 10.04
N SER A 433 26.15 -1.56 9.26
CA SER A 433 26.14 -1.84 7.83
C SER A 433 27.15 -2.92 7.42
N GLY A 434 26.87 -3.60 6.32
CA GLY A 434 27.77 -4.55 5.68
C GLY A 434 27.59 -4.56 4.16
N ALA A 435 28.60 -5.03 3.44
CA ALA A 435 28.54 -5.22 2.00
C ALA A 435 29.05 -6.60 1.58
N ILE A 436 28.53 -7.13 0.47
CA ILE A 436 28.94 -8.42 -0.10
C ILE A 436 29.15 -8.26 -1.60
N TRP A 437 30.33 -8.62 -2.08
CA TRP A 437 30.69 -8.65 -3.50
C TRP A 437 30.81 -10.08 -3.99
N THR A 438 30.02 -10.42 -5.01
CA THR A 438 29.97 -11.74 -5.66
C THR A 438 29.13 -11.65 -6.94
N ARG A 439 29.43 -12.50 -7.93
CA ARG A 439 28.57 -12.68 -9.12
C ARG A 439 27.40 -13.61 -8.84
N SER A 440 27.46 -14.41 -7.78
CA SER A 440 26.40 -15.31 -7.35
C SER A 440 25.36 -14.61 -6.46
N HIS A 441 24.20 -14.28 -7.03
CA HIS A 441 23.07 -13.73 -6.29
C HIS A 441 22.59 -14.67 -5.16
N TYR A 442 22.71 -15.99 -5.37
CA TYR A 442 22.35 -16.98 -4.35
C TYR A 442 23.29 -16.90 -3.14
N ALA A 443 24.61 -16.91 -3.38
CA ALA A 443 25.61 -16.80 -2.31
C ALA A 443 25.46 -15.46 -1.57
N ALA A 444 25.22 -14.36 -2.31
CA ALA A 444 24.98 -13.05 -1.73
C ALA A 444 23.80 -13.04 -0.75
N LEU A 445 22.65 -13.60 -1.15
CA LEU A 445 21.45 -13.65 -0.32
C LEU A 445 21.57 -14.63 0.84
N GLU A 446 22.26 -15.76 0.66
CA GLU A 446 22.53 -16.74 1.71
C GLU A 446 23.40 -16.12 2.81
N LEU A 447 24.51 -15.49 2.43
CA LEU A 447 25.41 -14.80 3.36
C LEU A 447 24.72 -13.61 4.04
N ALA A 448 24.01 -12.77 3.27
CA ALA A 448 23.33 -11.58 3.80
C ALA A 448 22.36 -11.92 4.95
N ARG A 449 21.62 -13.04 4.85
CA ARG A 449 20.68 -13.47 5.91
C ARG A 449 21.36 -13.90 7.21
N ARG A 450 22.65 -14.22 7.16
CA ARG A 450 23.45 -14.70 8.30
C ARG A 450 24.22 -13.57 8.98
N LEU A 451 24.37 -12.42 8.34
CA LEU A 451 25.02 -11.25 8.91
C LEU A 451 24.10 -10.59 9.95
N GLN A 452 24.64 -10.32 11.14
CA GLN A 452 23.96 -9.60 12.22
C GLN A 452 24.21 -8.10 12.12
N VAL A 453 23.72 -7.49 11.04
CA VAL A 453 23.85 -6.05 10.76
C VAL A 453 22.48 -5.46 10.41
N GLY A 454 22.35 -4.13 10.49
CA GLY A 454 21.12 -3.41 10.18
C GLY A 454 20.82 -3.32 8.68
N ALA A 455 21.86 -3.21 7.86
CA ALA A 455 21.78 -3.14 6.41
C ALA A 455 22.87 -4.01 5.75
N VAL A 456 22.54 -4.65 4.63
CA VAL A 456 23.49 -5.40 3.79
C VAL A 456 23.34 -4.93 2.34
N HIS A 457 24.45 -4.55 1.73
CA HIS A 457 24.49 -4.06 0.35
C HIS A 457 25.24 -5.05 -0.55
N ILE A 458 24.55 -5.60 -1.55
CA ILE A 458 25.13 -6.58 -2.49
C ILE A 458 25.68 -5.82 -3.70
N ASN A 459 26.96 -6.07 -4.03
CA ASN A 459 27.69 -5.46 -5.13
C ASN A 459 27.68 -3.92 -5.08
N SER A 460 27.81 -3.37 -3.88
CA SER A 460 27.90 -1.93 -3.60
C SER A 460 28.77 -1.68 -2.36
N SER A 461 28.95 -0.40 -2.01
CA SER A 461 29.65 0.01 -0.79
C SER A 461 28.83 -0.32 0.47
N THR A 462 29.49 -0.30 1.63
CA THR A 462 28.83 -0.32 2.95
C THR A 462 28.02 0.97 3.21
N VAL A 463 28.27 2.03 2.44
CA VAL A 463 27.61 3.33 2.57
C VAL A 463 26.44 3.42 1.60
N HIS A 464 25.22 3.34 2.14
CA HIS A 464 23.99 3.59 1.40
C HIS A 464 22.82 3.89 2.35
N ASP A 465 22.06 4.94 2.04
CA ASP A 465 20.94 5.40 2.86
C ASP A 465 19.90 6.05 1.96
N GLU A 466 18.65 5.61 2.05
CA GLU A 466 17.53 6.13 1.27
C GLU A 466 16.34 6.41 2.19
N ALA A 467 15.65 7.52 1.97
CA ALA A 467 14.48 7.91 2.78
C ALA A 467 13.32 6.89 2.72
N THR A 468 13.30 6.04 1.69
CA THR A 468 12.33 4.97 1.43
C THR A 468 12.65 3.66 2.16
N LEU A 469 13.83 3.54 2.76
CA LEU A 469 14.30 2.34 3.45
C LEU A 469 14.46 2.61 4.97
N PRO A 470 14.35 1.57 5.81
CA PRO A 470 14.66 1.70 7.22
C PRO A 470 16.17 1.80 7.43
N HIS A 471 16.59 2.73 8.29
CA HIS A 471 17.99 2.93 8.66
C HIS A 471 18.19 2.72 10.16
N GLY A 472 19.24 1.97 10.54
CA GLY A 472 19.65 1.77 11.92
C GLY A 472 20.26 0.39 12.16
N GLY A 473 21.06 0.26 13.22
CA GLY A 473 21.85 -0.94 13.49
C GLY A 473 21.20 -2.02 14.36
N THR A 474 21.98 -3.02 14.71
CA THR A 474 21.70 -4.01 15.75
C THR A 474 22.85 -4.02 16.77
N LYS A 475 22.75 -4.84 17.83
CA LYS A 475 23.79 -4.95 18.87
C LYS A 475 24.16 -3.59 19.47
N GLN A 476 25.46 -3.26 19.57
CA GLN A 476 25.93 -2.00 20.11
C GLN A 476 25.85 -0.81 19.13
N SER A 477 25.43 -1.05 17.88
CA SER A 477 25.08 0.01 16.92
C SER A 477 23.70 0.62 17.16
N GLY A 478 23.00 0.15 18.21
CA GLY A 478 21.75 0.73 18.69
C GLY A 478 20.51 -0.06 18.29
N PHE A 479 19.34 0.58 18.45
CA PHE A 479 18.03 -0.02 18.24
C PHE A 479 16.96 1.03 17.91
N GLY A 480 15.88 0.55 17.30
CA GLY A 480 14.91 1.38 16.60
C GLY A 480 15.35 1.68 15.16
N ARG A 481 14.46 2.26 14.35
CA ARG A 481 14.77 2.57 12.94
C ARG A 481 14.36 3.99 12.61
N PHE A 482 15.18 4.70 11.84
CA PHE A 482 14.79 5.90 11.09
C PHE A 482 14.33 5.52 9.68
N GLY A 483 13.81 6.49 8.93
CA GLY A 483 13.46 6.31 7.52
C GLY A 483 12.12 5.59 7.29
N ALA A 484 11.46 5.95 6.20
CA ALA A 484 10.20 5.37 5.75
C ALA A 484 9.12 5.22 6.84
N GLU A 485 8.25 4.22 6.71
CA GLU A 485 7.16 4.01 7.68
C GLU A 485 7.64 3.49 9.04
N TRP A 486 8.78 2.77 9.09
CA TRP A 486 9.36 2.27 10.32
C TRP A 486 9.79 3.42 11.23
N GLY A 487 10.45 4.43 10.66
CA GLY A 487 10.85 5.63 11.40
C GLY A 487 9.68 6.50 11.86
N LEU A 488 8.55 6.52 11.14
CA LEU A 488 7.37 7.23 11.62
C LEU A 488 6.72 6.52 12.82
N LYS A 489 6.67 5.18 12.80
CA LYS A 489 6.09 4.38 13.89
C LYS A 489 6.84 4.53 15.22
N GLU A 490 8.11 4.91 15.19
CA GLU A 490 8.89 5.20 16.40
C GLU A 490 8.36 6.38 17.22
N PHE A 491 7.64 7.32 16.60
CA PHE A 491 7.25 8.59 17.24
C PHE A 491 5.75 8.67 17.55
N VAL A 492 5.09 7.52 17.68
CA VAL A 492 3.67 7.42 18.00
C VAL A 492 3.41 6.33 19.03
N GLU A 493 2.33 6.49 19.79
CA GLU A 493 1.79 5.46 20.67
C GLU A 493 0.47 4.91 20.11
N THR A 494 0.23 3.64 20.40
CA THR A 494 -1.01 2.96 20.06
C THR A 494 -1.99 3.10 21.22
N GLN A 495 -3.14 3.72 20.97
CA GLN A 495 -4.22 3.81 21.95
C GLN A 495 -5.39 2.95 21.53
N THR A 496 -5.80 2.02 22.39
CA THR A 496 -7.04 1.27 22.23
C THR A 496 -8.19 1.97 22.97
N VAL A 497 -9.27 2.23 22.26
CA VAL A 497 -10.55 2.71 22.80
C VAL A 497 -11.58 1.63 22.56
N ILE A 498 -12.23 1.16 23.63
CA ILE A 498 -13.35 0.23 23.53
C ILE A 498 -14.64 1.02 23.69
N MET A 499 -15.46 1.02 22.64
CA MET A 499 -16.80 1.57 22.70
C MET A 499 -17.78 0.41 22.91
N HIS A 500 -18.29 0.28 24.13
CA HIS A 500 -19.29 -0.74 24.44
C HIS A 500 -20.68 -0.37 23.90
N ALA A 501 -21.48 -1.36 23.54
CA ALA A 501 -22.88 -1.15 23.21
C ALA A 501 -23.63 -0.54 24.40
N TYR A 502 -24.47 0.46 24.15
CA TYR A 502 -25.31 1.08 25.19
C TYR A 502 -26.43 0.11 25.57
N VAL A 503 -26.39 -0.41 26.80
CA VAL A 503 -27.46 -1.22 27.39
C VAL A 503 -28.10 -0.40 28.51
N GLU A 504 -29.41 -0.12 28.41
CA GLU A 504 -30.17 0.50 29.48
C GLU A 504 -30.16 -0.42 30.72
N HIS A 505 -29.46 0.02 31.77
CA HIS A 505 -29.37 -0.60 33.10
C HIS A 505 -28.88 -2.06 33.21
N ARG A 506 -27.55 -2.22 33.27
CA ARG A 506 -26.79 -2.78 34.42
C ARG A 506 -25.32 -2.70 34.04
N LEU A 507 -24.51 -2.05 34.89
CA LEU A 507 -23.05 -2.20 34.77
C LEU A 507 -22.73 -3.71 34.77
N PRO A 508 -21.77 -4.18 33.97
CA PRO A 508 -21.36 -5.57 34.01
C PRO A 508 -21.04 -5.94 35.46
N ASN A 509 -21.51 -7.11 35.91
CA ASN A 509 -21.16 -7.67 37.21
C ASN A 509 -19.65 -7.90 37.24
N TYR A 510 -18.88 -6.88 37.61
CA TYR A 510 -17.54 -7.08 38.12
C TYR A 510 -17.68 -7.93 39.39
N PRO A 511 -16.89 -8.99 39.59
CA PRO A 511 -17.02 -9.89 40.74
C PRO A 511 -16.90 -9.25 42.13
N TRP A 512 -16.66 -7.92 42.22
CA TRP A 512 -16.34 -7.20 43.45
C TRP A 512 -17.33 -6.09 43.84
N THR A 513 -18.36 -5.78 43.04
CA THR A 513 -19.31 -4.69 43.36
C THR A 513 -20.67 -5.25 43.82
N ARG A 514 -20.88 -5.35 45.14
CA ARG A 514 -22.23 -5.54 45.71
C ARG A 514 -22.96 -4.19 45.76
N PRO A 515 -24.10 -3.99 45.07
CA PRO A 515 -24.87 -2.76 45.22
C PRO A 515 -25.90 -2.93 46.36
N THR A 516 -25.75 -2.15 47.42
CA THR A 516 -26.81 -1.86 48.39
C THR A 516 -27.97 -1.16 47.67
N ARG A 517 -29.18 -1.73 47.75
CA ARG A 517 -30.41 -1.14 47.19
C ARG A 517 -30.86 0.06 48.03
N ILE A 518 -30.98 1.22 47.39
CA ILE A 518 -31.84 2.32 47.84
C ILE A 518 -32.93 2.49 46.77
N PRO A 519 -34.23 2.44 47.11
CA PRO A 519 -35.29 2.67 46.14
C PRO A 519 -35.61 4.17 46.05
N LEU A 520 -35.58 4.72 44.84
CA LEU A 520 -36.21 6.01 44.54
C LEU A 520 -37.19 5.84 43.38
N THR A 521 -38.45 6.08 43.71
CA THR A 521 -39.64 6.16 42.86
C THR A 521 -39.73 7.51 42.13
N ALA A 522 -40.10 7.51 40.85
CA ALA A 522 -40.93 8.52 40.13
C ALA A 522 -40.73 8.33 38.60
N ALA A 523 -41.73 7.86 37.84
CA ALA A 523 -42.86 8.60 37.26
C ALA A 523 -42.48 9.52 36.08
N ALA A 524 -42.82 9.13 34.84
CA ALA A 524 -43.45 9.98 33.81
C ALA A 524 -43.77 9.19 32.51
N SER A 525 -44.89 9.60 31.89
CA SER A 525 -45.69 8.96 30.84
C SER A 525 -45.09 8.89 29.41
N PRO A 526 -45.52 7.95 28.56
CA PRO A 526 -45.21 7.96 27.13
C PRO A 526 -46.23 8.80 26.34
N ARG A 527 -45.74 9.73 25.51
CA ARG A 527 -46.54 10.36 24.44
C ARG A 527 -46.29 9.66 23.11
N SER A 528 -47.41 9.40 22.44
CA SER A 528 -47.57 8.82 21.11
C SER A 528 -46.93 9.67 20.01
N ASP A 529 -46.20 9.02 19.11
CA ASP A 529 -46.06 9.53 17.74
C ASP A 529 -46.13 8.34 16.77
N SER A 530 -47.28 8.24 16.11
CA SER A 530 -47.56 7.30 15.04
C SER A 530 -46.72 7.63 13.82
N ARG A 531 -45.70 6.82 13.53
CA ARG A 531 -45.12 6.74 12.20
C ARG A 531 -45.23 5.32 11.69
N VAL A 532 -45.95 5.24 10.58
CA VAL A 532 -46.14 4.09 9.70
C VAL A 532 -44.80 3.37 9.50
N SER A 533 -44.70 2.17 10.06
CA SER A 533 -43.62 1.23 9.82
C SER A 533 -43.72 0.72 8.39
N MET A 534 -42.80 1.17 7.53
CA MET A 534 -42.42 0.40 6.35
C MET A 534 -41.72 -0.89 6.82
N PRO A 535 -41.86 -2.02 6.08
CA PRO A 535 -41.49 -3.33 6.59
C PRO A 535 -39.99 -3.37 6.86
N GLU A 536 -39.64 -3.72 8.11
CA GLU A 536 -38.33 -4.22 8.46
C GLU A 536 -38.07 -5.43 7.55
N ILE A 537 -37.20 -5.25 6.55
CA ILE A 537 -36.66 -6.37 5.79
C ILE A 537 -35.82 -7.14 6.81
N THR A 538 -36.41 -8.24 7.26
CA THR A 538 -35.86 -9.33 8.05
C THR A 538 -34.34 -9.32 8.15
N ALA A 539 -33.87 -9.27 9.40
CA ALA A 539 -32.48 -9.35 9.81
C ALA A 539 -31.82 -10.64 9.29
N ASP A 540 -31.17 -10.53 8.13
CA ASP A 540 -30.30 -11.56 7.55
C ASP A 540 -28.95 -11.55 8.28
N LYS A 541 -28.89 -12.27 9.41
CA LYS A 541 -27.77 -12.35 10.35
C LYS A 541 -26.80 -13.52 10.06
N GLY A 542 -27.09 -14.41 9.11
CA GLY A 542 -26.35 -15.69 8.98
C GLY A 542 -24.98 -15.61 8.30
N THR A 543 -24.90 -15.06 7.08
CA THR A 543 -23.69 -15.17 6.23
C THR A 543 -22.72 -13.98 6.36
N LYS A 544 -23.23 -12.82 6.81
CA LYS A 544 -22.46 -11.57 6.94
C LYS A 544 -21.54 -11.53 8.16
N GLU A 545 -21.71 -12.49 9.07
CA GLU A 545 -20.93 -12.66 10.30
C GLU A 545 -19.67 -13.54 10.10
N TRP A 546 -19.47 -14.14 8.92
CA TRP A 546 -18.29 -14.96 8.65
C TRP A 546 -16.96 -14.20 8.81
N PRO A 547 -15.85 -14.87 9.22
CA PRO A 547 -14.52 -14.28 9.28
C PRO A 547 -14.11 -13.63 7.96
N LEU A 548 -13.46 -12.47 8.03
CA LEU A 548 -13.07 -11.69 6.84
C LEU A 548 -12.19 -12.50 5.87
N TRP A 549 -11.25 -13.29 6.39
CA TRP A 549 -10.38 -14.14 5.55
C TRP A 549 -11.21 -15.12 4.72
N TRP A 550 -12.27 -15.71 5.30
CA TRP A 550 -13.11 -16.66 4.60
C TRP A 550 -13.98 -15.96 3.55
N ARG A 551 -14.56 -14.81 3.88
CA ARG A 551 -15.30 -13.98 2.91
C ARG A 551 -14.42 -13.57 1.73
N ILE A 552 -13.17 -13.22 1.98
CA ILE A 552 -12.17 -12.93 0.93
C ILE A 552 -11.88 -14.20 0.11
N CYS A 553 -11.73 -15.36 0.73
CA CYS A 553 -11.56 -16.63 0.00
C CYS A 553 -12.76 -16.93 -0.90
N VAL A 554 -13.99 -16.75 -0.43
CA VAL A 554 -15.22 -16.89 -1.23
C VAL A 554 -15.20 -15.92 -2.41
N LEU A 555 -14.92 -14.64 -2.15
CA LEU A 555 -14.80 -13.61 -3.20
C LEU A 555 -13.76 -14.00 -4.25
N LEU A 556 -12.54 -14.35 -3.84
CA LEU A 556 -11.46 -14.68 -4.75
C LEU A 556 -11.76 -15.94 -5.56
N ASN A 557 -12.40 -16.94 -4.94
CA ASN A 557 -12.71 -18.18 -5.62
C ASN A 557 -13.74 -17.99 -6.74
N VAL A 558 -14.87 -17.33 -6.42
CA VAL A 558 -15.93 -17.00 -7.38
C VAL A 558 -15.41 -16.04 -8.45
N SER A 559 -14.59 -15.05 -8.07
CA SER A 559 -13.97 -14.11 -9.01
C SER A 559 -12.98 -14.79 -9.95
N PHE A 560 -12.19 -15.75 -9.46
CA PHE A 560 -11.25 -16.50 -10.29
C PHE A 560 -11.97 -17.43 -11.27
N TYR A 561 -13.08 -18.07 -10.88
CA TYR A 561 -13.87 -18.84 -11.84
C TYR A 561 -14.39 -17.95 -12.99
N ASN A 562 -14.88 -16.76 -12.64
CA ASN A 562 -15.36 -15.81 -13.63
C ASN A 562 -14.25 -15.34 -14.60
N LEU A 563 -13.02 -15.13 -14.09
CA LEU A 563 -11.84 -14.87 -14.91
C LEU A 563 -11.57 -16.02 -15.88
N LEU A 564 -11.66 -17.28 -15.41
CA LEU A 564 -11.45 -18.46 -16.26
C LEU A 564 -12.53 -18.61 -17.34
N GLY A 565 -13.80 -18.30 -17.04
CA GLY A 565 -14.89 -18.30 -18.02
C GLY A 565 -14.68 -17.27 -19.14
N ASN A 566 -14.22 -16.07 -18.78
CA ASN A 566 -13.93 -15.01 -19.76
C ASN A 566 -12.62 -15.26 -20.54
N ALA A 567 -11.61 -15.85 -19.88
CA ALA A 567 -10.40 -16.33 -20.56
C ALA A 567 -10.72 -17.48 -21.52
N TRP A 568 -11.63 -18.37 -21.16
CA TRP A 568 -12.17 -19.38 -22.08
C TRP A 568 -12.79 -18.68 -23.28
N ALA A 569 -13.71 -17.73 -23.10
CA ALA A 569 -14.38 -17.04 -24.21
C ALA A 569 -13.40 -16.44 -25.22
N ALA A 570 -12.48 -15.58 -24.77
CA ALA A 570 -11.64 -14.76 -25.63
C ALA A 570 -10.30 -15.41 -26.01
N GLY A 571 -9.81 -16.38 -25.23
CA GLY A 571 -8.39 -16.75 -25.23
C GLY A 571 -7.85 -17.37 -26.52
N LEU A 572 -8.68 -17.97 -27.37
CA LEU A 572 -8.19 -18.63 -28.59
C LEU A 572 -7.79 -17.66 -29.70
N SER A 573 -8.07 -16.34 -29.57
CA SER A 573 -7.83 -15.39 -30.66
C SER A 573 -6.38 -15.37 -31.17
N PRO A 574 -5.32 -15.38 -30.33
CA PRO A 574 -3.95 -15.25 -30.85
C PRO A 574 -3.42 -16.54 -31.50
N VAL A 575 -4.11 -17.66 -31.29
CA VAL A 575 -3.70 -18.99 -31.77
C VAL A 575 -4.56 -19.49 -32.94
N PHE A 576 -5.39 -18.63 -33.54
CA PHE A 576 -6.17 -18.98 -34.74
C PHE A 576 -5.31 -19.56 -35.86
N GLY A 577 -4.13 -19.01 -36.12
CA GLY A 577 -3.22 -19.54 -37.14
C GLY A 577 -2.84 -21.01 -36.89
N LEU A 578 -2.57 -21.38 -35.64
CA LEU A 578 -2.26 -22.77 -35.26
C LEU A 578 -3.47 -23.69 -35.39
N ILE A 579 -4.66 -23.20 -35.02
CA ILE A 579 -5.92 -23.96 -35.15
C ILE A 579 -6.29 -24.20 -36.61
N ILE A 580 -6.13 -23.18 -37.47
CA ILE A 580 -6.39 -23.25 -38.92
C ILE A 580 -5.45 -24.28 -39.55
N GLN A 581 -4.16 -24.22 -39.21
CA GLN A 581 -3.15 -25.13 -39.74
C GLN A 581 -3.44 -26.59 -39.39
N GLU A 582 -3.89 -26.86 -38.16
CA GLU A 582 -4.05 -28.21 -37.66
C GLU A 582 -5.43 -28.83 -37.92
N LEU A 583 -6.52 -28.07 -37.72
CA LEU A 583 -7.89 -28.58 -37.91
C LEU A 583 -8.41 -28.35 -39.34
N HIS A 584 -7.58 -27.78 -40.22
CA HIS A 584 -7.92 -27.49 -41.62
C HIS A 584 -9.24 -26.72 -41.80
N CYS A 585 -9.51 -25.78 -40.88
CA CYS A 585 -10.71 -24.94 -40.92
C CYS A 585 -10.43 -23.58 -41.58
N THR A 586 -11.48 -22.88 -42.03
CA THR A 586 -11.33 -21.56 -42.63
C THR A 586 -11.04 -20.49 -41.56
N GLN A 587 -10.49 -19.36 -41.98
CA GLN A 587 -10.27 -18.23 -41.06
C GLN A 587 -11.57 -17.72 -40.43
N ASP A 588 -12.66 -17.69 -41.19
CA ASP A 588 -13.98 -17.31 -40.69
C ASP A 588 -14.46 -18.32 -39.62
N GLN A 589 -14.29 -19.62 -39.86
CA GLN A 589 -14.60 -20.67 -38.89
C GLN A 589 -13.81 -20.49 -37.59
N ALA A 590 -12.50 -20.32 -37.67
CA ALA A 590 -11.66 -20.10 -36.48
C ALA A 590 -12.09 -18.85 -35.70
N SER A 591 -12.38 -17.74 -36.40
CA SER A 591 -12.79 -16.47 -35.79
C SER A 591 -14.14 -16.53 -35.08
N ASN A 592 -14.99 -17.50 -35.43
CA ASN A 592 -16.30 -17.70 -34.81
C ASN A 592 -16.23 -18.51 -33.50
N LEU A 593 -15.10 -19.15 -33.19
CA LEU A 593 -14.95 -19.95 -31.96
C LEU A 593 -15.15 -19.13 -30.66
N PRO A 594 -14.61 -17.90 -30.51
CA PRO A 594 -14.94 -17.04 -29.37
C PRO A 594 -16.41 -16.60 -29.37
N THR A 595 -16.96 -16.33 -30.55
CA THR A 595 -18.33 -15.86 -30.75
C THR A 595 -19.37 -16.85 -30.21
N TYR A 596 -19.25 -18.14 -30.57
CA TYR A 596 -20.14 -19.19 -30.05
C TYR A 596 -20.00 -19.39 -28.54
N ALA A 597 -18.78 -19.30 -28.01
CA ALA A 597 -18.56 -19.41 -26.57
C ALA A 597 -19.21 -18.26 -25.79
N LEU A 598 -19.17 -17.03 -26.32
CA LEU A 598 -19.84 -15.87 -25.72
C LEU A 598 -21.35 -16.01 -25.71
N LEU A 599 -21.96 -16.47 -26.81
CA LEU A 599 -23.39 -16.74 -26.85
C LEU A 599 -23.80 -17.74 -25.76
N ALA A 600 -23.06 -18.84 -25.65
CA ALA A 600 -23.30 -19.86 -24.63
C ALA A 600 -23.13 -19.32 -23.20
N LEU A 601 -22.06 -18.55 -22.94
CA LEU A 601 -21.87 -17.85 -21.66
C LEU A 601 -23.06 -16.95 -21.33
N GLY A 602 -23.55 -16.18 -22.29
CA GLY A 602 -24.75 -15.36 -22.14
C GLY A 602 -25.99 -16.16 -21.76
N LEU A 603 -26.35 -17.14 -22.58
CA LEU A 603 -27.58 -17.94 -22.39
C LEU A 603 -27.58 -18.73 -21.08
N SER A 604 -26.43 -19.18 -20.60
CA SER A 604 -26.33 -19.91 -19.33
C SER A 604 -26.82 -19.11 -18.12
N ASN A 605 -26.68 -17.78 -18.14
CA ASN A 605 -27.11 -16.91 -17.04
C ASN A 605 -28.62 -17.00 -16.80
N LEU A 606 -29.43 -17.34 -17.82
CA LEU A 606 -30.87 -17.57 -17.66
C LEU A 606 -31.16 -18.76 -16.75
N PHE A 607 -30.29 -19.77 -16.75
CA PHE A 607 -30.45 -20.99 -15.96
C PHE A 607 -29.78 -20.91 -14.58
N ALA A 608 -28.91 -19.92 -14.36
CA ALA A 608 -28.16 -19.77 -13.12
C ALA A 608 -29.05 -19.65 -11.89
N LEU A 609 -30.01 -18.71 -11.91
CA LEU A 609 -30.90 -18.48 -10.78
C LEU A 609 -31.88 -19.66 -10.57
N PRO A 610 -32.59 -20.16 -11.62
CA PRO A 610 -33.42 -21.36 -11.50
C PRO A 610 -32.69 -22.59 -10.94
N LEU A 611 -31.47 -22.86 -11.41
CA LEU A 611 -30.69 -24.01 -10.97
C LEU A 611 -30.24 -23.85 -9.51
N SER A 612 -29.88 -22.63 -9.10
CA SER A 612 -29.54 -22.33 -7.71
C SER A 612 -30.71 -22.51 -6.74
N LEU A 613 -31.96 -22.32 -7.20
CA LEU A 613 -33.17 -22.58 -6.41
C LEU A 613 -33.49 -24.07 -6.29
N LEU A 614 -33.07 -24.90 -7.26
CA LEU A 614 -33.31 -26.35 -7.24
C LEU A 614 -32.30 -27.09 -6.36
N ILE A 615 -31.01 -26.84 -6.59
CA ILE A 615 -29.93 -27.63 -6.00
C ILE A 615 -29.02 -26.82 -5.08
N GLY A 616 -29.22 -25.52 -4.91
CA GLY A 616 -28.35 -24.64 -4.14
C GLY A 616 -27.25 -23.96 -4.98
N LYS A 617 -26.76 -22.81 -4.51
CA LYS A 617 -25.74 -22.01 -5.22
C LYS A 617 -24.39 -22.71 -5.24
N ARG A 618 -24.00 -23.35 -4.13
CA ARG A 618 -22.72 -24.09 -4.03
C ARG A 618 -22.70 -25.23 -5.04
N TYR A 619 -23.73 -26.06 -5.04
CA TYR A 619 -23.81 -27.22 -5.93
C TYR A 619 -23.93 -26.83 -7.39
N THR A 620 -24.60 -25.71 -7.70
CA THR A 620 -24.63 -25.15 -9.05
C THR A 620 -23.24 -24.77 -9.54
N VAL A 621 -22.44 -24.06 -8.72
CA VAL A 621 -21.06 -23.67 -9.05
C VAL A 621 -20.13 -24.88 -9.16
N LEU A 622 -20.22 -25.85 -8.24
CA LEU A 622 -19.40 -27.07 -8.28
C LEU A 622 -19.73 -27.93 -9.50
N GLY A 623 -21.01 -28.15 -9.78
CA GLY A 623 -21.47 -28.89 -10.95
C GLY A 623 -21.02 -28.22 -12.25
N SER A 624 -21.13 -26.90 -12.34
CA SER A 624 -20.65 -26.17 -13.51
C SER A 624 -19.14 -26.25 -13.68
N LEU A 625 -18.35 -26.21 -12.60
CA LEU A 625 -16.89 -26.38 -12.65
C LEU A 625 -16.49 -27.77 -13.16
N VAL A 626 -17.17 -28.84 -12.73
CA VAL A 626 -16.92 -30.21 -13.22
C VAL A 626 -17.19 -30.31 -14.72
N ILE A 627 -18.34 -29.81 -15.17
CA ILE A 627 -18.68 -29.77 -16.60
C ILE A 627 -17.64 -28.93 -17.36
N PHE A 628 -17.22 -27.80 -16.80
CA PHE A 628 -16.25 -26.92 -17.41
C PHE A 628 -14.87 -27.58 -17.55
N ILE A 629 -14.40 -28.35 -16.56
CA ILE A 629 -13.18 -29.16 -16.66
C ILE A 629 -13.29 -30.18 -17.79
N ALA A 630 -14.41 -30.92 -17.84
CA ALA A 630 -14.65 -31.90 -18.90
C ALA A 630 -14.64 -31.24 -20.30
N CYS A 631 -15.23 -30.06 -20.43
CA CYS A 631 -15.20 -29.28 -21.67
C CYS A 631 -13.80 -28.76 -22.01
N ASN A 632 -13.00 -28.33 -21.03
CA ASN A 632 -11.61 -27.92 -21.28
C ASN A 632 -10.77 -29.09 -21.82
N ILE A 633 -10.93 -30.28 -21.23
CA ILE A 633 -10.28 -31.51 -21.70
C ILE A 633 -10.79 -31.85 -23.12
N TRP A 634 -12.10 -31.82 -23.35
CA TRP A 634 -12.69 -32.12 -24.65
C TRP A 634 -12.23 -31.14 -25.74
N SER A 635 -12.22 -29.83 -25.48
CA SER A 635 -11.68 -28.85 -26.43
C SER A 635 -10.18 -29.06 -26.67
N GLY A 636 -9.42 -29.46 -25.64
CA GLY A 636 -8.00 -29.77 -25.73
C GLY A 636 -7.72 -30.97 -26.63
N GLU A 637 -8.58 -31.98 -26.61
CA GLU A 637 -8.41 -33.21 -27.39
C GLU A 637 -9.26 -33.23 -28.67
N ALA A 638 -9.84 -32.09 -29.06
CA ALA A 638 -10.64 -31.99 -30.29
C ALA A 638 -9.77 -32.22 -31.54
N THR A 639 -10.24 -33.12 -32.40
CA THR A 639 -9.58 -33.51 -33.66
C THR A 639 -10.15 -32.80 -34.89
N ASP A 640 -11.33 -32.20 -34.77
CA ASP A 640 -11.99 -31.47 -35.85
C ASP A 640 -12.63 -30.15 -35.34
N TYR A 641 -12.91 -29.24 -36.27
CA TYR A 641 -13.50 -27.93 -35.97
C TYR A 641 -14.87 -28.03 -35.29
N TYR A 642 -15.72 -28.98 -35.69
CA TYR A 642 -17.07 -29.09 -35.14
C TYR A 642 -17.06 -29.60 -33.71
N SER A 643 -16.18 -30.55 -33.39
CA SER A 643 -15.89 -31.04 -32.04
C SER A 643 -15.35 -29.91 -31.17
N LEU A 644 -14.41 -29.10 -31.69
CA LEU A 644 -13.93 -27.92 -30.99
C LEU A 644 -15.07 -26.90 -30.77
N ARG A 645 -15.84 -26.56 -31.80
CA ARG A 645 -16.98 -25.63 -31.67
C ARG A 645 -18.01 -26.11 -30.64
N ASN A 646 -18.36 -27.39 -30.67
CA ASN A 646 -19.38 -27.95 -29.77
C ASN A 646 -18.89 -27.97 -28.32
N SER A 647 -17.64 -28.38 -28.07
CA SER A 647 -17.03 -28.31 -26.74
C SER A 647 -16.96 -26.88 -26.20
N ARG A 648 -16.69 -25.91 -27.08
CA ARG A 648 -16.69 -24.47 -26.77
C ARG A 648 -18.06 -23.95 -26.35
N ILE A 649 -19.12 -24.40 -27.02
CA ILE A 649 -20.52 -24.07 -26.67
C ILE A 649 -20.88 -24.67 -25.31
N VAL A 650 -20.66 -25.98 -25.10
CA VAL A 650 -21.00 -26.62 -23.83
C VAL A 650 -20.18 -26.06 -22.67
N GLY A 651 -18.88 -25.80 -22.89
CA GLY A 651 -18.03 -25.15 -21.91
C GLY A 651 -18.47 -23.71 -21.61
N GLY A 652 -18.92 -22.96 -22.61
CA GLY A 652 -19.53 -21.65 -22.38
C GLY A 652 -20.79 -21.72 -21.53
N LEU A 653 -21.64 -22.74 -21.72
CA LEU A 653 -22.83 -22.94 -20.89
C LEU A 653 -22.46 -23.19 -19.41
N ALA A 654 -21.37 -23.93 -19.17
CA ALA A 654 -20.91 -24.19 -17.81
C ALA A 654 -20.25 -22.96 -17.18
N GLY A 655 -19.33 -22.30 -17.89
CA GLY A 655 -18.55 -21.18 -17.37
C GLY A 655 -19.37 -19.92 -17.06
N GLY A 656 -20.56 -19.77 -17.63
CA GLY A 656 -21.34 -18.53 -17.49
C GLY A 656 -22.32 -18.56 -16.31
N LEU A 657 -22.57 -19.71 -15.69
CA LEU A 657 -23.46 -19.81 -14.52
C LEU A 657 -22.95 -18.97 -13.34
N VAL A 658 -21.62 -18.89 -13.15
CA VAL A 658 -21.01 -18.08 -12.10
C VAL A 658 -21.13 -16.57 -12.37
N GLU A 659 -21.30 -16.13 -13.62
CA GLU A 659 -21.40 -14.70 -13.93
C GLU A 659 -22.62 -14.04 -13.28
N ALA A 660 -23.73 -14.78 -13.20
CA ALA A 660 -24.96 -14.38 -12.53
C ALA A 660 -24.96 -14.67 -11.02
N LEU A 661 -24.43 -15.82 -10.60
CA LEU A 661 -24.40 -16.19 -9.18
C LEU A 661 -23.35 -15.42 -8.39
N GLY A 662 -22.25 -15.01 -9.03
CA GLY A 662 -21.12 -14.39 -8.36
C GLY A 662 -21.46 -13.11 -7.62
N PRO A 663 -22.15 -12.12 -8.24
CA PRO A 663 -22.59 -10.92 -7.54
C PRO A 663 -23.56 -11.23 -6.40
N ILE A 664 -24.42 -12.24 -6.55
CA ILE A 664 -25.38 -12.64 -5.53
C ILE A 664 -24.65 -13.21 -4.31
N ILE A 665 -23.73 -14.15 -4.53
CA ILE A 665 -22.88 -14.75 -3.49
C ILE A 665 -22.07 -13.66 -2.79
N VAL A 666 -21.47 -12.71 -3.53
CA VAL A 666 -20.72 -11.59 -2.95
C VAL A 666 -21.62 -10.65 -2.14
N ALA A 667 -22.83 -10.37 -2.62
CA ALA A 667 -23.80 -9.51 -1.91
C ALA A 667 -24.32 -10.12 -0.62
N GLU A 668 -24.48 -11.44 -0.57
CA GLU A 668 -24.88 -12.18 0.63
C GLU A 668 -23.71 -12.27 1.61
N THR A 669 -22.50 -12.51 1.10
CA THR A 669 -21.30 -12.72 1.93
C THR A 669 -20.79 -11.41 2.56
N PHE A 670 -20.90 -10.27 1.86
CA PHE A 670 -20.30 -9.01 2.31
C PHE A 670 -21.35 -8.02 2.85
N PRO A 671 -21.10 -7.40 4.03
CA PRO A 671 -21.97 -6.37 4.57
C PRO A 671 -21.95 -5.11 3.69
N THR A 672 -23.03 -4.33 3.72
CA THR A 672 -23.32 -3.21 2.80
C THR A 672 -22.18 -2.19 2.67
N HIS A 673 -21.43 -1.93 3.75
CA HIS A 673 -20.31 -0.99 3.74
C HIS A 673 -19.04 -1.51 3.03
N GLN A 674 -18.90 -2.83 2.86
CA GLN A 674 -17.79 -3.49 2.16
C GLN A 674 -18.16 -3.96 0.75
N LEU A 675 -19.46 -4.11 0.49
CA LEU A 675 -20.00 -4.64 -0.76
C LEU A 675 -19.47 -3.93 -2.00
N GLY A 676 -19.42 -2.58 -2.00
CA GLY A 676 -18.89 -1.82 -3.14
C GLY A 676 -17.44 -2.16 -3.50
N ARG A 677 -16.59 -2.38 -2.48
CA ARG A 677 -15.18 -2.77 -2.68
C ARG A 677 -15.06 -4.20 -3.19
N ALA A 678 -15.85 -5.12 -2.64
CA ALA A 678 -15.88 -6.50 -3.10
C ALA A 678 -16.37 -6.62 -4.55
N MET A 679 -17.37 -5.82 -4.93
CA MET A 679 -17.87 -5.76 -6.32
C MET A 679 -16.83 -5.25 -7.30
N VAL A 680 -16.00 -4.28 -6.92
CA VAL A 680 -14.90 -3.80 -7.77
C VAL A 680 -13.88 -4.91 -8.04
N VAL A 681 -13.56 -5.74 -7.04
CA VAL A 681 -12.67 -6.90 -7.22
C VAL A 681 -13.30 -7.91 -8.18
N TYR A 682 -14.57 -8.26 -7.96
CA TYR A 682 -15.29 -9.19 -8.82
C TYR A 682 -15.35 -8.72 -10.29
N VAL A 683 -15.75 -7.47 -10.52
CA VAL A 683 -15.82 -6.86 -11.86
C VAL A 683 -14.43 -6.73 -12.49
N GLY A 684 -13.39 -6.49 -11.68
CA GLY A 684 -12.01 -6.50 -12.14
C GLY A 684 -11.58 -7.85 -12.72
N PHE A 685 -11.88 -8.95 -12.03
CA PHE A 685 -11.58 -10.30 -12.51
C PHE A 685 -12.41 -10.68 -13.74
N LEU A 686 -13.70 -10.29 -13.77
CA LEU A 686 -14.58 -10.44 -14.94
C LEU A 686 -13.91 -9.84 -16.19
N ALA A 687 -13.47 -8.58 -16.10
CA ALA A 687 -12.90 -7.86 -17.22
C ALA A 687 -11.49 -8.39 -17.58
N ALA A 688 -10.67 -8.69 -16.57
CA ALA A 688 -9.31 -9.18 -16.76
C ALA A 688 -9.23 -10.50 -17.53
N GLY A 689 -10.21 -11.41 -17.38
CA GLY A 689 -10.22 -12.68 -18.10
C GLY A 689 -10.12 -12.52 -19.62
N SER A 690 -10.80 -11.52 -20.18
CA SER A 690 -10.79 -11.26 -21.62
C SER A 690 -9.46 -10.70 -22.16
N ALA A 691 -8.62 -10.13 -21.29
CA ALA A 691 -7.27 -9.66 -21.63
C ALA A 691 -6.19 -10.72 -21.33
N VAL A 692 -6.27 -11.36 -20.16
CA VAL A 692 -5.28 -12.34 -19.69
C VAL A 692 -5.33 -13.63 -20.50
N GLY A 693 -6.53 -14.11 -20.86
CA GLY A 693 -6.70 -15.35 -21.63
C GLY A 693 -5.89 -15.35 -22.94
N PRO A 694 -6.09 -14.37 -23.84
CA PRO A 694 -5.30 -14.24 -25.07
C PRO A 694 -3.79 -14.11 -24.81
N MET A 695 -3.36 -13.35 -23.80
CA MET A 695 -1.94 -13.23 -23.47
C MET A 695 -1.31 -14.58 -23.14
N VAL A 696 -1.97 -15.37 -22.29
CA VAL A 696 -1.50 -16.71 -21.91
C VAL A 696 -1.55 -17.66 -23.11
N ALA A 697 -2.63 -17.65 -23.91
CA ALA A 697 -2.75 -18.50 -25.08
C ALA A 697 -1.66 -18.23 -26.12
N GLY A 698 -1.37 -16.95 -26.40
CA GLY A 698 -0.31 -16.55 -27.31
C GLY A 698 1.08 -16.98 -26.82
N ALA A 699 1.37 -16.79 -25.53
CA ALA A 699 2.64 -17.19 -24.93
C ALA A 699 2.82 -18.72 -24.97
N VAL A 700 1.80 -19.47 -24.55
CA VAL A 700 1.82 -20.94 -24.46
C VAL A 700 1.85 -21.59 -25.84
N GLY A 701 1.06 -21.09 -26.79
CA GLY A 701 0.98 -21.62 -28.15
C GLY A 701 2.34 -21.61 -28.86
N VAL A 702 3.17 -20.58 -28.65
CA VAL A 702 4.54 -20.52 -29.18
C VAL A 702 5.51 -21.36 -28.37
N SER A 703 5.48 -21.25 -27.03
CA SER A 703 6.49 -21.91 -26.17
C SER A 703 6.40 -23.43 -26.18
N PHE A 704 5.20 -23.99 -26.33
CA PHE A 704 4.97 -25.44 -26.36
C PHE A 704 4.63 -25.97 -27.75
N GLY A 705 4.60 -25.10 -28.77
CA GLY A 705 4.31 -25.48 -30.17
C GLY A 705 2.89 -26.02 -30.41
N SER A 706 1.98 -25.93 -29.44
CA SER A 706 0.61 -26.40 -29.57
C SER A 706 -0.36 -25.53 -28.78
N TRP A 707 -1.44 -25.11 -29.44
CA TRP A 707 -2.52 -24.33 -28.82
C TRP A 707 -3.30 -25.13 -27.77
N ARG A 708 -3.22 -26.48 -27.78
CA ARG A 708 -3.89 -27.35 -26.80
C ARG A 708 -3.40 -27.14 -25.38
N TRP A 709 -2.12 -26.79 -25.21
CA TRP A 709 -1.55 -26.52 -23.89
C TRP A 709 -2.23 -25.36 -23.18
N TYR A 710 -2.77 -24.39 -23.90
CA TYR A 710 -3.60 -23.34 -23.31
C TYR A 710 -4.82 -23.92 -22.61
N LEU A 711 -5.52 -24.85 -23.27
CA LEU A 711 -6.69 -25.51 -22.72
C LEU A 711 -6.33 -26.44 -21.55
N ARG A 712 -5.18 -27.12 -21.61
CA ARG A 712 -4.67 -27.93 -20.48
C ARG A 712 -4.36 -27.07 -19.27
N ILE A 713 -3.77 -25.88 -19.47
CA ILE A 713 -3.52 -24.92 -18.38
C ILE A 713 -4.84 -24.41 -17.81
N LEU A 714 -5.84 -24.11 -18.65
CA LEU A 714 -7.18 -23.78 -18.18
C LEU A 714 -7.82 -24.94 -17.41
N THR A 715 -7.64 -26.19 -17.82
CA THR A 715 -8.09 -27.38 -17.07
C THR A 715 -7.45 -27.42 -15.69
N ILE A 716 -6.12 -27.23 -15.59
CA ILE A 716 -5.41 -27.24 -14.31
C ILE A 716 -5.88 -26.09 -13.42
N ALA A 717 -5.98 -24.88 -13.95
CA ALA A 717 -6.46 -23.71 -13.21
C ALA A 717 -7.90 -23.88 -12.73
N THR A 718 -8.77 -24.45 -13.57
CA THR A 718 -10.15 -24.79 -13.19
C THR A 718 -10.20 -25.90 -12.16
N GLY A 719 -9.31 -26.90 -12.24
CA GLY A 719 -9.18 -27.96 -11.23
C GLY A 719 -8.76 -27.42 -9.87
N LEU A 720 -7.80 -26.49 -9.84
CA LEU A 720 -7.41 -25.77 -8.61
C LEU A 720 -8.56 -24.92 -8.06
N ASN A 721 -9.33 -24.26 -8.95
CA ASN A 721 -10.50 -23.50 -8.55
C ASN A 721 -11.64 -24.38 -8.01
N LEU A 722 -11.87 -25.55 -8.61
CA LEU A 722 -12.80 -26.57 -8.12
C LEU A 722 -12.39 -27.09 -6.75
N PHE A 723 -11.12 -27.45 -6.58
CA PHE A 723 -10.60 -27.85 -5.27
C PHE A 723 -10.79 -26.76 -4.23
N GLY A 724 -10.45 -25.51 -4.58
CA GLY A 724 -10.70 -24.36 -3.74
C GLY A 724 -12.19 -24.15 -3.44
N SER A 725 -13.08 -24.36 -4.42
CA SER A 725 -14.54 -24.20 -4.25
C SER A 725 -15.09 -25.26 -3.31
N ILE A 726 -14.68 -26.52 -3.46
CA ILE A 726 -15.07 -27.63 -2.57
C ILE A 726 -14.70 -27.30 -1.12
N LEU A 727 -13.49 -26.76 -0.91
CA LEU A 727 -12.99 -26.44 0.41
C LEU A 727 -13.50 -25.11 0.97
N MET A 728 -13.78 -24.10 0.15
CA MET A 728 -13.94 -22.73 0.65
C MET A 728 -15.30 -22.09 0.35
N LEU A 729 -16.15 -22.69 -0.49
CA LEU A 729 -17.43 -22.09 -0.90
C LEU A 729 -18.62 -22.73 -0.16
N PRO A 730 -19.05 -22.22 1.01
CA PRO A 730 -20.24 -22.72 1.71
C PRO A 730 -21.53 -22.42 0.95
N GLU A 731 -22.61 -23.14 1.27
CA GLU A 731 -23.93 -22.80 0.74
C GLU A 731 -24.48 -21.52 1.41
N THR A 732 -24.81 -20.51 0.59
CA THR A 732 -25.31 -19.21 1.05
C THR A 732 -26.83 -19.12 1.04
N THR A 733 -27.53 -20.15 0.54
CA THR A 733 -28.99 -20.14 0.41
C THR A 733 -29.74 -20.53 1.71
N HIS A 734 -29.03 -20.95 2.77
CA HIS A 734 -29.64 -21.46 4.00
C HIS A 734 -29.71 -20.39 5.10
N ASP A 735 -30.91 -19.91 5.42
CA ASP A 735 -31.30 -19.47 6.76
C ASP A 735 -32.08 -20.63 7.40
N ILE A 736 -31.44 -21.39 8.29
CA ILE A 736 -32.14 -22.42 9.08
C ILE A 736 -32.37 -21.86 10.49
N GLU A 737 -33.63 -21.52 10.77
CA GLU A 737 -34.28 -21.80 12.05
C GLU A 737 -35.79 -22.01 11.82
N GLU A 738 -36.16 -23.26 11.53
CA GLU A 738 -37.39 -23.87 12.07
C GLU A 738 -36.91 -25.05 12.93
N LEU A 739 -36.77 -24.82 14.24
CA LEU A 739 -36.82 -25.89 15.22
C LEU A 739 -38.29 -26.09 15.60
N ASP A 740 -38.94 -27.01 14.91
CA ASP A 740 -40.27 -27.51 15.23
C ASP A 740 -40.32 -28.06 16.67
N ALA A 741 -40.91 -27.31 17.60
CA ALA A 741 -41.71 -27.84 18.72
C ALA A 741 -42.42 -26.70 19.49
N ALA A 742 -43.65 -26.40 19.07
CA ALA A 742 -44.84 -26.09 19.90
C ALA A 742 -45.71 -25.00 19.24
N GLN A 743 -46.46 -25.37 18.19
CA GLN A 743 -47.64 -24.61 17.81
C GLN A 743 -48.71 -24.69 18.91
N PRO A 744 -49.34 -23.58 19.34
CA PRO A 744 -50.72 -23.60 19.79
C PRO A 744 -51.63 -23.29 18.58
N ARG A 745 -52.56 -24.21 18.29
CA ARG A 745 -53.64 -24.02 17.32
C ARG A 745 -54.45 -22.75 17.64
N PRO A 746 -54.99 -22.05 16.63
CA PRO A 746 -55.74 -20.82 16.84
C PRO A 746 -57.17 -21.13 17.35
N GLY A 747 -57.63 -20.32 18.30
CA GLY A 747 -59.07 -20.12 18.52
C GLY A 747 -59.77 -21.19 19.36
N SER A 748 -59.49 -21.21 20.65
CA SER A 748 -60.52 -21.49 21.65
C SER A 748 -60.44 -20.41 22.74
N SER A 749 -61.55 -19.75 23.00
CA SER A 749 -61.78 -18.91 24.18
C SER A 749 -62.82 -19.64 25.05
N PRO A 750 -63.09 -19.20 26.29
CA PRO A 750 -62.17 -18.84 27.38
C PRO A 750 -62.61 -19.52 28.70
N VAL A 751 -61.72 -20.01 29.57
CA VAL A 751 -62.13 -20.34 30.96
C VAL A 751 -61.00 -20.14 31.98
N ASN A 752 -61.26 -19.16 32.87
CA ASN A 752 -60.94 -19.02 34.31
C ASN A 752 -59.75 -19.79 34.94
N GLU A 753 -58.87 -19.00 35.57
CA GLU A 753 -58.10 -19.29 36.81
C GLU A 753 -58.97 -20.00 37.89
N PRO A 754 -58.45 -20.76 38.90
CA PRO A 754 -57.26 -20.39 39.69
C PRO A 754 -56.43 -21.48 40.45
N LYS A 755 -55.22 -21.06 40.88
CA LYS A 755 -54.54 -21.27 42.18
C LYS A 755 -53.88 -22.62 42.59
N PRO A 756 -52.91 -22.56 43.56
CA PRO A 756 -51.71 -23.40 43.64
C PRO A 756 -51.65 -24.31 44.88
N THR A 757 -50.89 -25.42 44.81
CA THR A 757 -50.28 -26.25 45.89
C THR A 757 -49.80 -27.56 45.23
N SER A 758 -48.75 -28.32 45.60
CA SER A 758 -47.97 -28.51 46.83
C SER A 758 -46.70 -29.33 46.51
N THR A 759 -45.72 -29.20 47.41
CA THR A 759 -44.45 -29.91 47.67
C THR A 759 -44.33 -31.44 47.48
N SER A 760 -43.12 -31.90 47.11
CA SER A 760 -42.27 -33.05 47.58
C SER A 760 -41.38 -33.50 46.41
N VAL A 761 -40.03 -33.45 46.38
CA VAL A 761 -38.88 -33.89 47.22
C VAL A 761 -38.65 -35.42 47.21
N GLU A 762 -37.41 -35.78 46.80
CA GLU A 762 -36.69 -37.09 46.84
C GLU A 762 -37.00 -38.11 45.72
N ASP A 763 -36.08 -38.74 44.99
CA ASP A 763 -34.62 -39.01 45.04
C ASP A 763 -34.08 -39.06 43.57
N ILE A 764 -32.80 -38.89 43.19
CA ILE A 764 -31.70 -39.88 43.27
C ILE A 764 -30.40 -39.25 42.68
N CYS A 765 -29.31 -39.38 43.44
CA CYS A 765 -27.87 -39.51 43.13
C CYS A 765 -27.09 -38.55 42.19
N ILE A 766 -25.92 -38.21 42.74
CA ILE A 766 -24.79 -37.46 42.19
C ILE A 766 -23.99 -38.34 41.20
N SER A 767 -23.76 -37.82 39.99
CA SER A 767 -22.55 -38.08 39.21
C SER A 767 -22.24 -36.88 38.28
N SER A 768 -21.13 -36.18 38.58
CA SER A 768 -20.38 -35.16 37.83
C SER A 768 -21.07 -34.27 36.77
N PRO A 769 -21.00 -32.93 36.86
CA PRO A 769 -21.29 -32.07 35.72
C PRO A 769 -20.11 -32.08 34.75
N ALA A 770 -20.32 -32.70 33.59
CA ALA A 770 -19.49 -32.41 32.43
C ALA A 770 -19.73 -30.95 32.03
N GLU A 771 -18.61 -30.23 31.85
CA GLU A 771 -18.52 -28.84 31.43
C GLU A 771 -19.45 -28.49 30.27
N THR A 772 -20.01 -27.27 30.24
CA THR A 772 -20.35 -26.61 28.98
C THR A 772 -20.26 -25.10 29.07
N THR A 773 -19.52 -24.59 28.11
CA THR A 773 -18.84 -23.30 28.00
C THR A 773 -19.75 -22.21 27.42
N THR A 774 -19.37 -20.97 27.77
CA THR A 774 -19.74 -19.71 27.13
C THR A 774 -19.76 -19.81 25.60
N GLY A 775 -20.85 -19.35 24.98
CA GLY A 775 -21.04 -19.35 23.53
C GLY A 775 -20.19 -18.34 22.76
N GLU A 776 -18.86 -18.44 22.86
CA GLU A 776 -18.07 -18.31 21.63
C GLU A 776 -18.61 -19.35 20.64
N ILE A 777 -18.72 -18.99 19.36
CA ILE A 777 -18.53 -20.01 18.34
C ILE A 777 -17.08 -20.45 18.53
N SER A 778 -16.87 -21.46 19.39
CA SER A 778 -15.64 -22.22 19.47
C SER A 778 -15.18 -22.49 18.03
N THR A 779 -13.89 -22.58 17.77
CA THR A 779 -13.40 -23.11 16.48
C THR A 779 -14.10 -24.43 16.10
N ALA A 780 -14.65 -25.17 17.08
CA ALA A 780 -15.57 -26.28 16.89
C ALA A 780 -16.97 -25.89 16.35
N ASN A 781 -17.60 -24.81 16.80
CA ASN A 781 -18.89 -24.32 16.28
C ASN A 781 -18.77 -23.73 14.87
N PHE A 782 -17.65 -23.06 14.54
CA PHE A 782 -17.38 -22.54 13.19
C PHE A 782 -17.11 -23.69 12.23
N ARG A 783 -16.32 -24.68 12.67
CA ARG A 783 -16.08 -25.92 11.93
C ARG A 783 -17.38 -26.71 11.74
N LYS A 784 -18.26 -26.76 12.75
CA LYS A 784 -19.58 -27.39 12.64
C LYS A 784 -20.47 -26.65 11.64
N GLU A 785 -20.54 -25.33 11.70
CA GLU A 785 -21.32 -24.53 10.74
C GLU A 785 -20.75 -24.65 9.31
N TYR A 786 -19.42 -24.59 9.16
CA TYR A 786 -18.74 -24.84 7.90
C TYR A 786 -19.08 -26.22 7.35
N ILE A 787 -18.95 -27.29 8.14
CA ILE A 787 -19.26 -28.65 7.70
C ILE A 787 -20.76 -28.76 7.37
N SER A 788 -21.62 -28.20 8.21
CA SER A 788 -23.07 -28.23 8.04
C SER A 788 -23.50 -27.52 6.75
N ARG A 789 -23.02 -26.29 6.49
CA ARG A 789 -23.36 -25.52 5.28
C ARG A 789 -22.63 -26.01 4.02
N SER A 790 -21.47 -26.64 4.17
CA SER A 790 -20.67 -27.13 3.04
C SER A 790 -21.05 -28.53 2.58
N PHE A 791 -21.60 -29.34 3.48
CA PHE A 791 -21.94 -30.74 3.21
C PHE A 791 -23.40 -31.06 3.60
N SER A 792 -24.28 -30.06 3.71
CA SER A 792 -25.71 -30.30 3.91
C SER A 792 -26.29 -31.07 2.72
N SER A 793 -26.98 -32.16 3.01
CA SER A 793 -27.74 -32.95 2.03
C SER A 793 -29.20 -32.50 1.89
N GLU A 794 -29.56 -31.38 2.52
CA GLU A 794 -30.91 -30.81 2.46
C GLU A 794 -31.09 -30.06 1.14
N PHE A 795 -31.77 -30.70 0.20
CA PHE A 795 -32.20 -30.07 -1.05
C PHE A 795 -33.51 -29.32 -0.82
N MET A 796 -33.65 -28.13 -1.40
CA MET A 796 -34.92 -27.38 -1.34
C MET A 796 -36.05 -28.17 -2.02
N PRO A 797 -37.29 -28.10 -1.50
CA PRO A 797 -38.43 -28.70 -2.15
C PRO A 797 -38.62 -28.11 -3.55
N MET A 798 -38.77 -28.96 -4.58
CA MET A 798 -38.87 -28.51 -5.98
C MET A 798 -40.11 -27.63 -6.23
N ARG A 799 -39.90 -26.33 -6.43
CA ARG A 799 -40.95 -25.35 -6.76
C ARG A 799 -40.96 -25.03 -8.26
N TRP A 800 -41.44 -25.96 -9.07
CA TRP A 800 -41.49 -25.85 -10.55
C TRP A 800 -42.15 -24.55 -11.08
N LYS A 801 -43.16 -24.04 -10.36
CA LYS A 801 -43.85 -22.80 -10.73
C LYS A 801 -42.97 -21.56 -10.55
N GLU A 802 -42.24 -21.47 -9.44
CA GLU A 802 -41.31 -20.37 -9.16
C GLU A 802 -40.14 -20.38 -10.15
N MET A 803 -39.63 -21.58 -10.48
CA MET A 803 -38.58 -21.78 -11.47
C MET A 803 -38.94 -21.24 -12.86
N GLY A 804 -40.15 -21.53 -13.36
CA GLY A 804 -40.63 -21.02 -14.64
C GLY A 804 -40.81 -19.49 -14.65
N LEU A 805 -41.23 -18.93 -13.52
CA LEU A 805 -41.35 -17.48 -13.33
C LEU A 805 -39.98 -16.78 -13.32
N SER A 806 -38.97 -17.36 -12.66
CA SER A 806 -37.60 -16.82 -12.59
C SER A 806 -36.89 -16.73 -13.95
N LEU A 807 -37.30 -17.54 -14.94
CA LEU A 807 -36.78 -17.43 -16.32
C LEU A 807 -37.27 -16.19 -17.08
N VAL A 808 -38.50 -15.75 -16.78
CA VAL A 808 -39.17 -14.67 -17.53
C VAL A 808 -39.03 -13.32 -16.84
N GLN A 809 -38.94 -13.29 -15.51
CA GLN A 809 -38.86 -12.08 -14.70
C GLN A 809 -37.72 -11.12 -15.11
N PRO A 810 -36.48 -11.59 -15.38
CA PRO A 810 -35.40 -10.71 -15.82
C PRO A 810 -35.74 -9.95 -17.11
N LEU A 811 -36.43 -10.57 -18.07
CA LEU A 811 -36.75 -9.95 -19.37
C LEU A 811 -37.70 -8.74 -19.24
N GLN A 812 -38.55 -8.72 -18.20
CA GLN A 812 -39.45 -7.61 -17.95
C GLN A 812 -38.71 -6.31 -17.61
N LEU A 813 -37.47 -6.41 -17.09
CA LEU A 813 -36.64 -5.27 -16.72
C LEU A 813 -36.06 -4.51 -17.93
N LEU A 814 -36.14 -5.05 -19.15
CA LEU A 814 -35.77 -4.31 -20.36
C LEU A 814 -36.63 -3.06 -20.61
N MET A 815 -37.84 -3.03 -20.06
CA MET A 815 -38.74 -1.87 -20.13
C MET A 815 -38.28 -0.72 -19.23
N ALA A 816 -37.34 -0.97 -18.30
CA ALA A 816 -36.78 0.05 -17.42
C ALA A 816 -35.63 0.80 -18.13
N PRO A 817 -35.76 2.12 -18.38
CA PRO A 817 -34.77 2.89 -19.15
C PRO A 817 -33.34 2.82 -18.60
N GLN A 818 -33.18 2.78 -17.27
CA GLN A 818 -31.88 2.67 -16.61
C GLN A 818 -31.20 1.33 -16.85
N VAL A 819 -31.98 0.24 -16.89
CA VAL A 819 -31.46 -1.11 -17.14
C VAL A 819 -31.12 -1.24 -18.62
N LEU A 820 -31.97 -0.71 -19.52
CA LEU A 820 -31.74 -0.71 -20.95
C LEU A 820 -30.43 0.01 -21.34
N VAL A 821 -30.18 1.21 -20.78
CA VAL A 821 -28.94 1.96 -21.04
C VAL A 821 -27.71 1.22 -20.48
N THR A 822 -27.86 0.60 -19.30
CA THR A 822 -26.79 -0.22 -18.69
C THR A 822 -26.43 -1.41 -19.57
N VAL A 823 -27.45 -2.16 -20.01
CA VAL A 823 -27.31 -3.30 -20.94
C VAL A 823 -26.63 -2.86 -22.25
N TYR A 824 -27.06 -1.73 -22.82
CA TYR A 824 -26.54 -1.24 -24.08
C TYR A 824 -25.05 -0.88 -24.00
N ILE A 825 -24.66 -0.04 -23.03
CA ILE A 825 -23.27 0.40 -22.88
C ILE A 825 -22.36 -0.78 -22.49
N PHE A 826 -22.79 -1.61 -21.54
CA PHE A 826 -21.98 -2.75 -21.09
C PHE A 826 -21.84 -3.82 -22.18
N GLY A 827 -22.92 -4.09 -22.91
CA GLY A 827 -22.91 -5.00 -24.06
C GLY A 827 -21.99 -4.55 -25.18
N LEU A 828 -22.07 -3.28 -25.58
CA LEU A 828 -21.20 -2.76 -26.64
C LEU A 828 -19.73 -2.73 -26.22
N THR A 829 -19.41 -2.32 -25.00
CA THR A 829 -18.01 -2.20 -24.56
C THR A 829 -17.32 -3.55 -24.40
N ILE A 830 -18.01 -4.58 -23.89
CA ILE A 830 -17.49 -5.96 -23.88
C ILE A 830 -17.44 -6.55 -25.29
N GLY A 831 -18.50 -6.36 -26.09
CA GLY A 831 -18.55 -6.81 -27.48
C GLY A 831 -17.39 -6.24 -28.31
N TRP A 832 -17.09 -4.95 -28.15
CA TRP A 832 -15.94 -4.33 -28.81
C TRP A 832 -14.61 -4.90 -28.34
N THR A 833 -14.46 -5.23 -27.07
CA THR A 833 -13.23 -5.86 -26.55
C THR A 833 -12.96 -7.20 -27.24
N VAL A 834 -13.99 -8.02 -27.40
CA VAL A 834 -13.89 -9.30 -28.12
C VAL A 834 -13.58 -9.07 -29.59
N ILE A 835 -14.30 -8.16 -30.25
CA ILE A 835 -14.11 -7.85 -31.66
C ILE A 835 -12.69 -7.40 -31.91
N ILE A 836 -12.17 -6.48 -31.11
CA ILE A 836 -10.79 -6.02 -31.22
C ILE A 836 -9.84 -7.21 -31.10
N SER A 837 -10.01 -8.08 -30.11
CA SER A 837 -9.17 -9.27 -29.96
C SER A 837 -9.17 -10.17 -31.21
N ILE A 838 -10.33 -10.36 -31.86
CA ILE A 838 -10.45 -11.10 -33.11
C ILE A 838 -9.77 -10.36 -34.28
N LEU A 839 -10.07 -9.07 -34.45
CA LEU A 839 -9.55 -8.27 -35.56
C LEU A 839 -8.03 -8.13 -35.49
N LEU A 840 -7.46 -7.93 -34.30
CA LEU A 840 -6.01 -7.88 -34.13
C LEU A 840 -5.34 -9.19 -34.49
N ALA A 841 -5.91 -10.32 -34.07
CA ALA A 841 -5.38 -11.62 -34.44
C ALA A 841 -5.38 -11.84 -35.95
N VAL A 842 -6.46 -11.44 -36.62
CA VAL A 842 -6.60 -11.56 -38.08
C VAL A 842 -5.68 -10.61 -38.82
N THR A 843 -5.60 -9.35 -38.43
CA THR A 843 -4.80 -8.33 -39.14
C THR A 843 -3.30 -8.58 -39.00
N TYR A 844 -2.82 -8.92 -37.80
CA TYR A 844 -1.39 -9.07 -37.56
C TYR A 844 -0.83 -10.43 -37.98
N ALA A 845 -1.67 -11.48 -38.06
CA ALA A 845 -1.24 -12.79 -38.53
C ALA A 845 -1.08 -12.87 -40.07
N GLN A 846 -1.67 -11.96 -40.82
CA GLN A 846 -1.66 -11.99 -42.29
C GLN A 846 -0.43 -11.27 -42.90
N PRO A 847 -0.02 -11.61 -44.14
CA PRO A 847 1.02 -10.88 -44.88
C PRO A 847 0.66 -9.39 -45.05
N PRO A 848 1.62 -8.45 -44.95
CA PRO A 848 3.08 -8.63 -44.84
C PRO A 848 3.62 -8.77 -43.41
N LEU A 849 2.78 -8.68 -42.37
CA LEU A 849 3.24 -8.60 -40.97
C LEU A 849 3.68 -9.96 -40.43
N LEU A 850 2.87 -11.01 -40.65
CA LEU A 850 3.17 -12.39 -40.26
C LEU A 850 3.61 -12.53 -38.78
N TRP A 851 2.95 -11.82 -37.87
CA TRP A 851 3.28 -11.87 -36.46
C TRP A 851 2.96 -13.24 -35.87
N ASN A 852 3.84 -13.74 -35.00
CA ASN A 852 3.60 -14.98 -34.27
C ASN A 852 2.51 -14.80 -33.18
N SER A 853 1.95 -15.92 -32.73
CA SER A 853 0.89 -15.93 -31.70
C SER A 853 1.28 -15.24 -30.39
N ARG A 854 2.57 -15.23 -30.03
CA ARG A 854 3.06 -14.55 -28.82
C ARG A 854 2.96 -13.03 -28.96
N SER A 855 3.41 -12.47 -30.08
CA SER A 855 3.33 -11.03 -30.35
C SER A 855 1.88 -10.55 -30.44
N ILE A 856 1.00 -11.34 -31.07
CA ILE A 856 -0.44 -11.06 -31.12
C ILE A 856 -1.05 -11.10 -29.71
N GLY A 857 -0.68 -12.10 -28.90
CA GLY A 857 -1.12 -12.20 -27.50
C GLY A 857 -0.71 -10.98 -26.69
N LEU A 858 0.52 -10.49 -26.85
CA LEU A 858 1.05 -9.33 -26.13
C LEU A 858 0.34 -8.00 -26.45
N LEU A 859 -0.35 -7.87 -27.58
CA LEU A 859 -1.17 -6.67 -27.85
C LEU A 859 -2.28 -6.46 -26.80
N ASN A 860 -2.74 -7.53 -26.15
CA ASN A 860 -3.75 -7.48 -25.09
C ASN A 860 -3.24 -6.80 -23.81
N VAL A 861 -1.92 -6.56 -23.68
CA VAL A 861 -1.35 -5.75 -22.58
C VAL A 861 -1.97 -4.36 -22.54
N GLY A 862 -2.29 -3.76 -23.70
CA GLY A 862 -2.99 -2.48 -23.76
C GLY A 862 -4.34 -2.53 -23.04
N SER A 863 -5.15 -3.56 -23.32
CA SER A 863 -6.42 -3.77 -22.62
C SER A 863 -6.21 -3.89 -21.10
N LEU A 864 -5.25 -4.71 -20.67
CA LEU A 864 -4.96 -4.93 -19.25
C LEU A 864 -4.54 -3.64 -18.53
N ILE A 865 -3.68 -2.82 -19.13
CA ILE A 865 -3.28 -1.52 -18.58
C ILE A 865 -4.50 -0.61 -18.42
N GLY A 866 -5.34 -0.52 -19.45
CA GLY A 866 -6.60 0.25 -19.39
C GLY A 866 -7.51 -0.20 -18.26
N LEU A 867 -7.67 -1.51 -18.07
CA LEU A 867 -8.46 -2.09 -16.97
C LEU A 867 -7.90 -1.71 -15.60
N LEU A 868 -6.59 -1.88 -15.39
CA LEU A 868 -5.94 -1.59 -14.11
C LEU A 868 -6.06 -0.11 -13.71
N ILE A 869 -5.95 0.81 -14.69
CA ILE A 869 -6.12 2.25 -14.45
C ILE A 869 -7.59 2.62 -14.22
N GLY A 870 -8.52 1.94 -14.90
CA GLY A 870 -9.94 2.28 -14.83
C GLY A 870 -10.66 1.75 -13.58
N LEU A 871 -10.17 0.68 -12.95
CA LEU A 871 -10.77 0.09 -11.74
C LEU A 871 -10.88 1.09 -10.55
N PRO A 872 -9.82 1.84 -10.17
CA PRO A 872 -9.94 2.88 -9.15
C PRO A 872 -10.90 4.02 -9.51
N VAL A 873 -10.99 4.36 -10.80
CA VAL A 873 -11.82 5.48 -11.30
C VAL A 873 -13.31 5.09 -11.33
N GLY A 874 -13.64 3.90 -11.82
CA GLY A 874 -15.02 3.38 -11.87
C GLY A 874 -15.58 2.93 -10.52
N GLY A 875 -14.72 2.64 -9.54
CA GLY A 875 -15.09 2.22 -8.19
C GLY A 875 -14.95 3.33 -7.16
N TYR A 876 -13.73 3.54 -6.69
CA TYR A 876 -13.44 4.42 -5.54
C TYR A 876 -13.83 5.89 -5.79
N LEU A 877 -13.52 6.44 -6.96
CA LEU A 877 -13.86 7.84 -7.28
C LEU A 877 -15.37 8.06 -7.43
N ALA A 878 -16.10 7.10 -8.02
CA ALA A 878 -17.56 7.14 -8.12
C ALA A 878 -18.23 7.04 -6.74
N ASP A 879 -17.69 6.22 -5.84
CA ASP A 879 -18.15 6.12 -4.46
C ASP A 879 -17.90 7.40 -3.65
N LEU A 880 -16.77 8.08 -3.87
CA LEU A 880 -16.49 9.37 -3.23
C LEU A 880 -17.54 10.44 -3.57
N LEU A 881 -18.00 10.50 -4.83
CA LEU A 881 -19.05 11.44 -5.24
C LEU A 881 -20.42 11.07 -4.69
N PHE A 882 -20.72 9.77 -4.61
CA PHE A 882 -21.92 9.27 -3.95
C PHE A 882 -21.95 9.64 -2.47
N ILE A 883 -20.85 9.41 -1.73
CA ILE A 883 -20.72 9.75 -0.32
C ILE A 883 -20.77 11.28 -0.13
N ARG A 884 -20.12 12.06 -1.01
CA ARG A 884 -20.16 13.53 -0.93
C ARG A 884 -21.58 14.10 -1.09
N SER A 885 -22.46 13.43 -1.85
CA SER A 885 -23.86 13.83 -2.02
C SER A 885 -24.73 13.64 -0.76
N THR A 886 -24.27 12.83 0.22
CA THR A 886 -24.98 12.58 1.48
C THR A 886 -24.71 13.63 2.58
N LYS A 887 -23.79 14.58 2.36
CA LYS A 887 -23.37 15.58 3.37
C LYS A 887 -24.36 16.73 3.64
N GLY A 888 -25.66 16.54 3.35
CA GLY A 888 -26.72 17.49 3.70
C GLY A 888 -27.65 16.93 4.78
N ARG A 889 -28.12 17.77 5.72
CA ARG A 889 -29.06 17.35 6.79
C ARG A 889 -30.29 16.67 6.15
N THR A 890 -30.50 15.40 6.52
CA THR A 890 -31.66 14.53 6.20
C THR A 890 -31.92 14.23 4.72
N ARG A 891 -30.95 13.72 3.95
CA ARG A 891 -31.25 13.10 2.63
C ARG A 891 -30.65 11.71 2.50
N GLU A 892 -31.51 10.75 2.14
CA GLU A 892 -31.12 9.43 1.65
C GLU A 892 -30.11 9.56 0.50
N PRO A 893 -29.17 8.61 0.35
CA PRO A 893 -28.18 8.63 -0.73
C PRO A 893 -28.87 8.68 -2.09
N ASP A 894 -28.51 9.66 -2.92
CA ASP A 894 -29.15 9.89 -4.21
C ASP A 894 -28.37 9.16 -5.31
N PRO A 895 -28.89 8.05 -5.89
CA PRO A 895 -28.15 7.23 -6.85
C PRO A 895 -27.68 8.02 -8.09
N ARG A 896 -28.36 9.11 -8.45
CA ARG A 896 -28.02 9.94 -9.61
C ARG A 896 -26.67 10.66 -9.50
N SER A 897 -26.14 10.79 -8.29
CA SER A 897 -24.85 11.46 -8.03
C SER A 897 -23.65 10.75 -8.68
N ARG A 898 -23.82 9.48 -9.07
CA ARG A 898 -22.80 8.64 -9.72
C ARG A 898 -22.73 8.85 -11.24
N LEU A 899 -23.84 9.20 -11.88
CA LEU A 899 -23.96 9.29 -13.34
C LEU A 899 -23.02 10.31 -14.02
N PRO A 900 -22.61 11.43 -13.39
CA PRO A 900 -21.61 12.33 -13.98
C PRO A 900 -20.25 11.66 -14.28
N MET A 901 -19.91 10.55 -13.61
CA MET A 901 -18.70 9.78 -13.93
C MET A 901 -18.74 9.12 -15.31
N MET A 902 -19.91 9.04 -15.95
CA MET A 902 -20.06 8.54 -17.32
C MET A 902 -19.42 9.44 -18.37
N LEU A 903 -19.13 10.71 -18.03
CA LEU A 903 -18.38 11.58 -18.92
C LEU A 903 -16.96 11.06 -19.19
N ILE A 904 -16.32 10.45 -18.20
CA ILE A 904 -14.95 9.94 -18.32
C ILE A 904 -14.91 8.78 -19.31
N GLY A 905 -15.78 7.79 -19.14
CA GLY A 905 -15.90 6.68 -20.09
C GLY A 905 -16.46 7.10 -21.45
N GLY A 906 -17.36 8.09 -21.48
CA GLY A 906 -17.95 8.63 -22.71
C GLY A 906 -16.98 9.40 -23.60
N LEU A 907 -15.91 9.93 -23.03
CA LEU A 907 -14.80 10.51 -23.78
C LEU A 907 -13.76 9.43 -24.15
N ALA A 908 -13.36 8.60 -23.18
CA ALA A 908 -12.27 7.65 -23.35
C ALA A 908 -12.60 6.49 -24.30
N SER A 909 -13.75 5.81 -24.13
CA SER A 909 -14.08 4.63 -24.95
C SER A 909 -14.20 4.95 -26.45
N PRO A 910 -14.95 5.98 -26.87
CA PRO A 910 -15.11 6.31 -28.29
C PRO A 910 -13.82 6.84 -28.92
N LEU A 911 -13.04 7.64 -28.17
CA LEU A 911 -11.72 8.08 -28.59
C LEU A 911 -10.78 6.87 -28.81
N GLY A 912 -10.83 5.89 -27.90
CA GLY A 912 -10.09 4.64 -28.03
C GLY A 912 -10.43 3.89 -29.32
N CYS A 913 -11.72 3.79 -29.68
CA CYS A 913 -12.15 3.22 -30.96
C CYS A 913 -11.58 3.98 -32.16
N ILE A 914 -11.62 5.32 -32.16
CA ILE A 914 -11.09 6.12 -33.28
C ILE A 914 -9.58 5.89 -33.44
N ILE A 915 -8.83 5.90 -32.35
CA ILE A 915 -7.38 5.65 -32.34
C ILE A 915 -7.07 4.23 -32.85
N LEU A 916 -7.85 3.23 -32.42
CA LEU A 916 -7.75 1.85 -32.92
C LEU A 916 -8.00 1.75 -34.42
N GLY A 917 -9.02 2.43 -34.93
CA GLY A 917 -9.33 2.46 -36.37
C GLY A 917 -8.18 3.03 -37.19
N HIS A 918 -7.54 4.10 -36.70
CA HIS A 918 -6.36 4.70 -37.34
C HIS A 918 -5.13 3.77 -37.26
N GLY A 919 -4.91 3.15 -36.11
CA GLY A 919 -3.82 2.19 -35.90
C GLY A 919 -3.96 0.94 -36.78
N LEU A 920 -5.18 0.45 -37.00
CA LEU A 920 -5.41 -0.70 -37.87
C LEU A 920 -5.39 -0.38 -39.37
N GLN A 921 -5.56 0.90 -39.73
CA GLN A 921 -5.34 1.35 -41.10
C GLN A 921 -3.85 1.36 -41.47
N ASN A 922 -2.96 1.63 -40.51
CA ASN A 922 -1.51 1.51 -40.64
C ASN A 922 -0.94 0.55 -39.57
N PRO A 923 -1.04 -0.77 -39.79
CA PRO A 923 -0.70 -1.79 -38.78
C PRO A 923 0.74 -1.74 -38.24
N ALA A 924 1.67 -1.07 -38.94
CA ALA A 924 3.05 -0.89 -38.51
C ALA A 924 3.18 -0.12 -37.17
N HIS A 925 2.21 0.74 -36.85
CA HIS A 925 2.17 1.51 -35.60
C HIS A 925 1.40 0.79 -34.48
N TRP A 926 1.82 -0.43 -34.13
CA TRP A 926 1.17 -1.27 -33.13
C TRP A 926 1.00 -0.62 -31.74
N ILE A 927 1.85 0.33 -31.38
CA ILE A 927 1.72 1.10 -30.12
C ILE A 927 0.42 1.90 -30.12
N VAL A 928 0.03 2.49 -31.27
CA VAL A 928 -1.21 3.26 -31.42
C VAL A 928 -2.42 2.37 -31.18
N VAL A 929 -2.38 1.13 -31.67
CA VAL A 929 -3.39 0.11 -31.42
C VAL A 929 -3.48 -0.20 -29.92
N CYS A 930 -2.36 -0.42 -29.23
CA CYS A 930 -2.33 -0.65 -27.78
C CYS A 930 -2.90 0.53 -26.98
N VAL A 931 -2.57 1.78 -27.35
CA VAL A 931 -3.09 2.99 -26.69
C VAL A 931 -4.60 3.11 -26.89
N GLY A 932 -5.10 2.92 -28.10
CA GLY A 932 -6.54 2.94 -28.37
C GLY A 932 -7.29 1.84 -27.63
N TRP A 933 -6.70 0.63 -27.52
CA TRP A 933 -7.27 -0.46 -26.74
C TRP A 933 -7.28 -0.17 -25.24
N SER A 934 -6.22 0.45 -24.73
CA SER A 934 -6.13 0.88 -23.33
C SER A 934 -7.24 1.88 -22.97
N LEU A 935 -7.48 2.87 -23.83
CA LEU A 935 -8.53 3.87 -23.63
C LEU A 935 -9.94 3.27 -23.66
N LEU A 936 -10.18 2.30 -24.56
CA LEU A 936 -11.44 1.57 -24.59
C LEU A 936 -11.67 0.77 -23.31
N ALA A 937 -10.67 0.00 -22.87
CA ALA A 937 -10.74 -0.83 -21.67
C ALA A 937 -10.86 -0.01 -20.37
N PHE A 938 -10.21 1.16 -20.32
CA PHE A 938 -10.38 2.13 -19.25
C PHE A 938 -11.83 2.62 -19.15
N GLY A 939 -12.45 2.98 -20.28
CA GLY A 939 -13.84 3.41 -20.27
C GLY A 939 -14.82 2.26 -19.99
N LEU A 940 -14.51 1.00 -20.35
CA LEU A 940 -15.30 -0.17 -19.97
C LEU A 940 -15.41 -0.29 -18.44
N THR A 941 -14.29 -0.29 -17.71
CA THR A 941 -14.29 -0.42 -16.24
C THR A 941 -14.90 0.78 -15.54
N GLY A 942 -14.65 1.99 -16.06
CA GLY A 942 -15.27 3.22 -15.57
C GLY A 942 -16.80 3.22 -15.71
N SER A 943 -17.30 2.83 -16.89
CA SER A 943 -18.72 2.95 -17.23
C SER A 943 -19.58 1.80 -16.74
N ALA A 944 -19.08 0.57 -16.90
CA ALA A 944 -19.79 -0.64 -16.52
C ALA A 944 -20.16 -0.65 -15.03
N ASN A 945 -19.16 -0.39 -14.17
CA ASN A 945 -19.33 -0.51 -12.73
C ASN A 945 -20.33 0.54 -12.20
N VAL A 946 -20.26 1.77 -12.70
CA VAL A 946 -21.16 2.85 -12.29
C VAL A 946 -22.60 2.61 -12.73
N LEU A 947 -22.83 2.15 -13.96
CA LEU A 947 -24.19 1.90 -14.47
C LEU A 947 -24.83 0.67 -13.84
N LEU A 948 -24.07 -0.40 -13.63
CA LEU A 948 -24.53 -1.58 -12.91
C LEU A 948 -24.90 -1.22 -11.47
N THR A 949 -24.01 -0.50 -10.78
CA THR A 949 -24.24 -0.04 -9.40
C THR A 949 -25.42 0.93 -9.33
N TYR A 950 -25.58 1.82 -10.31
CA TYR A 950 -26.75 2.71 -10.38
C TYR A 950 -28.05 1.92 -10.55
N SER A 951 -28.10 0.97 -11.49
CA SER A 951 -29.28 0.14 -11.74
C SER A 951 -29.68 -0.67 -10.51
N VAL A 952 -28.71 -1.35 -9.87
CA VAL A 952 -28.93 -2.10 -8.63
C VAL A 952 -29.42 -1.20 -7.50
N ASN A 953 -28.81 -0.03 -7.30
CA ASN A 953 -29.24 0.90 -6.24
C ASN A 953 -30.63 1.50 -6.49
N THR A 954 -31.07 1.61 -7.74
CA THR A 954 -32.44 2.07 -8.06
C THR A 954 -33.51 1.00 -7.87
N MET A 955 -33.14 -0.29 -7.88
CA MET A 955 -34.05 -1.43 -7.74
C MET A 955 -33.41 -2.59 -6.92
N PRO A 956 -33.15 -2.41 -5.61
CA PRO A 956 -32.37 -3.37 -4.83
C PRO A 956 -32.99 -4.77 -4.73
N SER A 957 -34.32 -4.87 -4.64
CA SER A 957 -35.03 -6.17 -4.56
C SER A 957 -34.93 -7.02 -5.84
N ARG A 958 -34.55 -6.40 -6.96
CA ARG A 958 -34.38 -7.04 -8.28
C ARG A 958 -32.92 -7.15 -8.69
N ALA A 959 -31.97 -6.98 -7.77
CA ALA A 959 -30.54 -6.95 -8.08
C ALA A 959 -30.04 -8.20 -8.81
N GLY A 960 -30.51 -9.39 -8.40
CA GLY A 960 -30.20 -10.67 -9.07
C GLY A 960 -30.72 -10.72 -10.52
N ASP A 961 -31.97 -10.31 -10.73
CA ASP A 961 -32.59 -10.27 -12.06
C ASP A 961 -31.90 -9.26 -13.00
N ILE A 962 -31.48 -8.11 -12.47
CA ILE A 962 -30.70 -7.12 -13.21
C ILE A 962 -29.35 -7.72 -13.64
N GLY A 963 -28.65 -8.43 -12.74
CA GLY A 963 -27.38 -9.08 -13.04
C GLY A 963 -27.51 -10.14 -14.14
N VAL A 964 -28.52 -11.01 -14.04
CA VAL A 964 -28.85 -12.00 -15.07
C VAL A 964 -29.13 -11.32 -16.41
N LEU A 965 -30.03 -10.33 -16.45
CA LEU A 965 -30.40 -9.66 -17.69
C LEU A 965 -29.19 -8.96 -18.34
N VAL A 966 -28.39 -8.26 -17.54
CA VAL A 966 -27.18 -7.57 -18.02
C VAL A 966 -26.20 -8.57 -18.64
N ASN A 967 -25.97 -9.73 -18.02
CA ASN A 967 -25.05 -10.74 -18.55
C ASN A 967 -25.59 -11.49 -19.78
N VAL A 968 -26.89 -11.77 -19.84
CA VAL A 968 -27.51 -12.36 -21.03
C VAL A 968 -27.40 -11.40 -22.21
N MET A 969 -27.85 -10.17 -22.01
CA MET A 969 -27.95 -9.19 -23.09
C MET A 969 -26.57 -8.72 -23.56
N LYS A 970 -25.60 -8.51 -22.66
CA LYS A 970 -24.24 -8.12 -23.06
C LYS A 970 -23.62 -9.15 -24.01
N ASN A 971 -23.82 -10.44 -23.71
CA ASN A 971 -23.21 -11.55 -24.43
C ASN A 971 -23.96 -11.85 -25.74
N CYS A 972 -25.29 -11.71 -25.77
CA CYS A 972 -26.08 -11.78 -27.00
C CYS A 972 -25.73 -10.65 -27.99
N LEU A 973 -25.59 -9.42 -27.47
CA LEU A 973 -25.15 -8.29 -28.29
C LEU A 973 -23.72 -8.53 -28.81
N ALA A 974 -22.79 -8.94 -27.93
CA ALA A 974 -21.42 -9.28 -28.30
C ALA A 974 -21.36 -10.36 -29.37
N PHE A 975 -22.18 -11.40 -29.28
CA PHE A 975 -22.31 -12.44 -30.32
C PHE A 975 -22.72 -11.84 -31.67
N GLY A 976 -23.80 -11.05 -31.70
CA GLY A 976 -24.33 -10.48 -32.95
C GLY A 976 -23.32 -9.59 -33.67
N VAL A 977 -22.56 -8.77 -32.92
CA VAL A 977 -21.54 -7.91 -33.52
C VAL A 977 -20.26 -8.69 -33.87
N SER A 978 -19.85 -9.68 -33.07
CA SER A 978 -18.59 -10.41 -33.30
C SER A 978 -18.68 -11.40 -34.45
N TYR A 979 -19.84 -12.00 -34.70
CA TYR A 979 -20.07 -12.90 -35.83
C TYR A 979 -19.85 -12.20 -37.19
N SER A 980 -20.15 -10.91 -37.25
CA SER A 980 -19.99 -10.10 -38.48
C SER A 980 -18.70 -9.28 -38.50
N ALA A 981 -17.81 -9.42 -37.50
CA ALA A 981 -16.67 -8.53 -37.31
C ALA A 981 -15.71 -8.48 -38.51
N ILE A 982 -15.33 -9.64 -39.04
CA ILE A 982 -14.42 -9.74 -40.20
C ILE A 982 -15.10 -9.26 -41.47
N SER A 983 -16.34 -9.71 -41.73
CA SER A 983 -17.11 -9.26 -42.89
C SER A 983 -17.33 -7.74 -42.90
N TRP A 984 -17.53 -7.16 -41.72
CA TRP A 984 -17.68 -5.72 -41.54
C TRP A 984 -16.36 -4.98 -41.84
N MET A 985 -15.24 -5.49 -41.32
CA MET A 985 -13.91 -4.93 -41.60
C MET A 985 -13.57 -4.98 -43.08
N ASN A 986 -13.86 -6.11 -43.74
CA ASN A 986 -13.59 -6.30 -45.16
C ASN A 986 -14.48 -5.42 -46.05
N GLY A 987 -15.74 -5.18 -45.65
CA GLY A 987 -16.69 -4.39 -46.44
C GLY A 987 -16.48 -2.88 -46.37
N MET A 988 -16.12 -2.33 -45.20
CA MET A 988 -16.00 -0.88 -44.99
C MET A 988 -14.59 -0.37 -44.67
N GLY A 989 -13.65 -1.28 -44.39
CA GLY A 989 -12.33 -0.96 -43.90
C GLY A 989 -12.30 -0.65 -42.39
N PRO A 990 -11.12 -0.77 -41.74
CA PRO A 990 -10.97 -0.64 -40.30
C PRO A 990 -11.39 0.74 -39.79
N LEU A 991 -10.99 1.82 -40.46
CA LEU A 991 -11.30 3.18 -40.00
C LEU A 991 -12.82 3.44 -39.91
N LYS A 992 -13.59 3.03 -40.93
CA LYS A 992 -15.06 3.24 -40.95
C LYS A 992 -15.77 2.34 -39.95
N GLN A 993 -15.32 1.08 -39.80
CA GLN A 993 -15.88 0.17 -38.79
C GLN A 993 -15.69 0.75 -37.38
N PHE A 994 -14.47 1.12 -37.01
CA PHE A 994 -14.17 1.67 -35.70
C PHE A 994 -14.79 3.05 -35.45
N ALA A 995 -14.94 3.89 -36.48
CA ALA A 995 -15.71 5.13 -36.38
C ALA A 995 -17.20 4.86 -36.11
N THR A 996 -17.78 3.83 -36.76
CA THR A 996 -19.16 3.40 -36.50
C THR A 996 -19.30 2.85 -35.07
N MET A 997 -18.32 2.06 -34.60
CA MET A 997 -18.25 1.57 -33.22
C MET A 997 -18.21 2.73 -32.21
N ALA A 998 -17.41 3.77 -32.48
CA ALA A 998 -17.34 4.98 -31.66
C ALA A 998 -18.67 5.75 -31.65
N ALA A 999 -19.32 5.89 -32.80
CA ALA A 999 -20.61 6.57 -32.92
C ALA A 999 -21.71 5.83 -32.12
N LEU A 1000 -21.77 4.50 -32.21
CA LEU A 1000 -22.70 3.67 -31.43
C LEU A 1000 -22.46 3.82 -29.92
N LEU A 1001 -21.20 3.87 -29.48
CA LEU A 1001 -20.88 4.14 -28.08
C LEU A 1001 -21.34 5.55 -27.65
N TRP A 1002 -21.08 6.58 -28.46
CA TRP A 1002 -21.55 7.94 -28.18
C TRP A 1002 -23.07 8.02 -28.07
N VAL A 1003 -23.82 7.33 -28.93
CA VAL A 1003 -25.29 7.23 -28.79
C VAL A 1003 -25.64 6.67 -27.42
N GLY A 1004 -25.00 5.59 -26.98
CA GLY A 1004 -25.20 5.02 -25.65
C GLY A 1004 -24.91 6.01 -24.52
N TYR A 1005 -23.77 6.68 -24.56
CA TYR A 1005 -23.39 7.66 -23.55
C TYR A 1005 -24.30 8.89 -23.53
N LEU A 1006 -24.79 9.35 -24.69
CA LEU A 1006 -25.76 10.44 -24.76
C LEU A 1006 -27.11 10.06 -24.15
N LEU A 1007 -27.52 8.78 -24.23
CA LEU A 1007 -28.72 8.26 -23.56
C LEU A 1007 -28.62 8.27 -22.02
N VAL A 1008 -27.42 8.43 -21.44
CA VAL A 1008 -27.25 8.61 -19.99
C VAL A 1008 -27.79 9.97 -19.53
N ILE A 1009 -27.73 11.02 -20.38
CA ILE A 1009 -28.20 12.37 -20.06
C ILE A 1009 -29.71 12.39 -19.73
N PRO A 1010 -30.62 11.86 -20.57
CA PRO A 1010 -32.04 11.82 -20.23
C PRO A 1010 -32.34 10.92 -19.03
N VAL A 1011 -31.57 9.83 -18.82
CA VAL A 1011 -31.68 8.99 -17.60
C VAL A 1011 -31.27 9.77 -16.35
N TRP A 1012 -30.22 10.59 -16.43
CA TRP A 1012 -29.76 11.44 -15.33
C TRP A 1012 -30.77 12.54 -14.98
N VAL A 1013 -31.26 13.26 -16.00
CA VAL A 1013 -32.26 14.33 -15.83
C VAL A 1013 -33.59 13.78 -15.30
N SER A 1014 -34.01 12.62 -15.81
CA SER A 1014 -35.29 11.99 -15.45
C SER A 1014 -35.19 11.01 -14.27
N SER A 1015 -34.03 10.88 -13.64
CA SER A 1015 -33.74 9.84 -12.62
C SER A 1015 -34.77 9.79 -11.49
N LYS A 1016 -35.25 10.94 -11.01
CA LYS A 1016 -36.31 11.01 -9.97
C LYS A 1016 -37.65 10.44 -10.42
N SER A 1017 -38.02 10.67 -11.68
CA SER A 1017 -39.25 10.14 -12.28
C SER A 1017 -39.11 8.63 -12.53
N ILE A 1018 -37.93 8.21 -12.99
CA ILE A 1018 -37.57 6.81 -13.21
C ILE A 1018 -37.64 6.05 -11.88
N ILE A 1019 -37.01 6.52 -10.80
CA ILE A 1019 -37.06 5.86 -9.48
C ILE A 1019 -38.51 5.73 -8.98
N ARG A 1020 -39.34 6.77 -9.13
CA ARG A 1020 -40.76 6.72 -8.74
C ARG A 1020 -41.58 5.71 -9.55
N ARG A 1021 -41.37 5.63 -10.87
CA ARG A 1021 -42.06 4.66 -11.75
C ARG A 1021 -41.52 3.24 -11.59
N SER A 1022 -40.26 3.11 -11.20
CA SER A 1022 -39.56 1.84 -10.97
C SER A 1022 -40.12 1.07 -9.76
N ALA A 1023 -40.78 1.77 -8.83
CA ALA A 1023 -41.50 1.17 -7.70
C ALA A 1023 -42.58 0.16 -8.13
N VAL A 1024 -43.08 0.26 -9.37
CA VAL A 1024 -44.06 -0.69 -9.95
C VAL A 1024 -43.44 -2.06 -10.22
N TYR A 1025 -42.13 -2.13 -10.52
CA TYR A 1025 -41.40 -3.39 -10.77
C TYR A 1025 -40.86 -4.05 -9.49
N THR A 1026 -41.04 -3.37 -8.35
CA THR A 1026 -40.60 -3.79 -7.01
C THR A 1026 -41.69 -4.56 -6.26
N ARG A 1027 -42.96 -4.47 -6.71
CA ARG A 1027 -44.07 -5.35 -6.35
C ARG A 1027 -44.17 -6.49 -7.34
#